data_AF-A0A553G8W2-F1
#
_entry.id   AF-A0A553G8W2-F1
#
_cell.length_a   1.000
_cell.length_b   1.000
_cell.length_c   1.000
_cell.angle_alpha   90.00
_cell.angle_beta   90.00
_cell.angle_gamma   90.00
#
_symmetry.space_group_name_H-M   'P 1'
#
loop_
_entity.id
_entity.type
_entity.pdbx_description
1 polymer ?
#
loop_
_entity_poly.entity_id
_entity_poly.type
_entity_poly.pdbx_seq_one_letter_code
_entity_poly.pdbx_strand_id
1 'polypeptide(L)'
;MLKKITLIILVLNCLVSFNASAQINTDRMLTIGKNALYFEDYVLAIQHFNKVIKVKPYLSDPYFYRGLAKYYLEDYNGAEVDLNTCLSKNPFLIDAYNVRGIIMSKRDNHEKAIENYSSGLEIQPENINLLINRGNSHSVLEEFDKAIEDFDIIIKSNPSMLSAYLSRGAAKTHAGDSIGALEDFSKVVKLNPYMSNGFASRGILYYQMKRFEEALADYDKVIELKDDFAGYYMTRGVIRYQLDDLRGTMSDFDKVIELDPKNSLAYNNRGILRAQIGDKNRAIEDFSRVLALDPNDLLTLYNRAILYVELGQNKQALTDFDIIIENHPNFGPAYYNRSIAKQNLGDMNGAELDYMTAVKLNADKRSGDAMASNKKQDKTEDDNKDGKKKSKQTRKKSDKDIRNYDKLAVLDDFGDDEQEEERFESIRGKVQNRNIFIDLEPVFGLTYYSGDTVLTRPAYYEKEVVAFNKKEYYKTPMVITNREIEAEGLKYIRMVSDISAITEELQDPETEREMLITRGSLYSTSMNYSNAMADYNEILKSNPDNVVALFNRAYTRHKMVEIIKALEEETQAPNSVMLSGPIKTKSTPKVQPAKTSHILDYELIINDLNRVIELSPGFEFAYYNRAIVECLKRNFLQGLEDFTKAIELNPEFAEAFFNRGLTRIYLKQESEGTNDLSKAGELGIYKAYNVIKRYGSEDAVADESVAEVE
;
A
#
# COMPACT_ATOMS: atom_id res chain seq x y z
N MET A 1 15.07 17.63 76.83
CA MET A 1 14.62 18.51 75.72
C MET A 1 15.05 18.02 74.35
N LEU A 2 16.31 17.59 74.14
CA LEU A 2 16.80 17.17 72.81
C LEU A 2 15.91 16.14 72.08
N LYS A 3 15.43 15.09 72.78
CA LYS A 3 14.56 14.06 72.17
C LYS A 3 13.20 14.57 71.68
N LYS A 4 12.64 15.63 72.30
CA LYS A 4 11.38 16.24 71.84
C LYS A 4 11.62 17.15 70.64
N ILE A 5 12.76 17.83 70.59
CA ILE A 5 13.14 18.70 69.47
C ILE A 5 13.43 17.85 68.22
N THR A 6 14.13 16.72 68.36
CA THR A 6 14.33 15.79 67.22
C THR A 6 13.03 15.17 66.73
N LEU A 7 12.10 14.82 67.62
CA LEU A 7 10.79 14.31 67.22
C LEU A 7 9.97 15.36 66.46
N ILE A 8 10.00 16.63 66.90
CA ILE A 8 9.32 17.74 66.22
C ILE A 8 9.93 17.98 64.83
N ILE A 9 11.26 17.96 64.69
CA ILE A 9 11.94 18.12 63.39
C ILE A 9 11.62 16.96 62.44
N LEU A 10 11.49 15.73 62.96
CA LEU A 10 11.16 14.56 62.15
C LEU A 10 9.69 14.60 61.68
N VAL A 11 8.77 15.02 62.56
CA VAL A 11 7.36 15.24 62.21
C VAL A 11 7.21 16.41 61.21
N LEU A 12 8.00 17.49 61.35
CA LEU A 12 8.00 18.60 60.40
C LEU A 12 8.49 18.16 59.01
N ASN A 13 9.51 17.30 58.93
CA ASN A 13 9.99 16.75 57.66
C ASN A 13 9.00 15.77 57.02
N CYS A 14 8.22 15.02 57.81
CA CYS A 14 7.13 14.19 57.28
C CYS A 14 5.91 15.01 56.81
N LEU A 15 5.74 16.25 57.29
CA LEU A 15 4.68 17.17 56.84
C LEU A 15 5.06 17.97 55.59
N VAL A 16 6.34 18.00 55.22
CA VAL A 16 6.83 18.61 53.98
C VAL A 16 6.99 17.49 52.94
N SER A 17 5.87 17.05 52.38
CA SER A 17 5.85 16.21 51.18
C SER A 17 6.40 17.04 50.02
N PHE A 18 7.69 16.92 49.71
CA PHE A 18 8.21 17.43 48.44
C PHE A 18 7.55 16.62 47.33
N ASN A 19 6.63 17.24 46.60
CA ASN A 19 6.11 16.69 45.34
C ASN A 19 7.28 16.64 44.34
N ALA A 20 7.99 15.51 44.29
CA ALA A 20 8.98 15.26 43.26
C ALA A 20 8.26 14.99 41.95
N SER A 21 8.25 15.98 41.05
CA SER A 21 7.72 15.80 39.70
C SER A 21 8.82 15.15 38.85
N ALA A 22 8.64 13.89 38.47
CA ALA A 22 9.50 13.28 37.45
C ALA A 22 9.18 13.93 36.09
N GLN A 23 10.14 14.66 35.52
CA GLN A 23 9.98 15.26 34.20
C GLN A 23 10.61 14.35 33.15
N ILE A 24 9.84 14.05 32.10
CA ILE A 24 10.38 13.37 30.92
C ILE A 24 11.41 14.29 30.27
N ASN A 25 12.64 13.82 30.10
CA ASN A 25 13.67 14.56 29.37
C ASN A 25 13.32 14.56 27.87
N THR A 26 12.64 15.63 27.43
CA THR A 26 12.14 15.76 26.05
C THR A 26 13.25 15.79 25.03
N ASP A 27 14.41 16.35 25.37
CA ASP A 27 15.53 16.50 24.44
C ASP A 27 16.16 15.13 24.17
N ARG A 28 16.30 14.31 25.22
CA ARG A 28 16.70 12.90 25.07
C ARG A 28 15.69 12.12 24.23
N MET A 29 14.39 12.32 24.43
CA MET A 29 13.34 11.63 23.65
C MET A 29 13.36 12.06 22.18
N LEU A 30 13.55 13.35 21.90
CA LEU A 30 13.73 13.85 20.54
C LEU A 30 14.95 13.21 19.87
N THR A 31 16.11 13.17 20.56
CA THR A 31 17.32 12.54 20.01
C THR A 31 17.11 11.05 19.73
N ILE A 32 16.46 10.31 20.63
CA ILE A 32 16.15 8.89 20.40
C ILE A 32 15.21 8.74 19.19
N GLY A 33 14.18 9.59 19.08
CA GLY A 33 13.27 9.57 17.94
C GLY A 33 13.97 9.87 16.61
N LYS A 34 14.86 10.87 16.57
CA LYS A 34 15.66 11.19 15.38
C LYS A 34 16.62 10.05 15.00
N ASN A 35 17.23 9.39 15.99
CA ASN A 35 18.08 8.22 15.74
C ASN A 35 17.25 7.04 15.20
N ALA A 36 16.07 6.79 15.76
CA ALA A 36 15.17 5.76 15.26
C ALA A 36 14.76 6.04 13.80
N LEU A 37 14.44 7.30 13.48
CA LEU A 37 14.15 7.74 12.13
C LEU A 37 15.32 7.52 11.16
N TYR A 38 16.55 7.83 11.60
CA TYR A 38 17.77 7.58 10.82
C TYR A 38 18.01 6.09 10.53
N PHE A 39 17.66 5.21 11.47
CA PHE A 39 17.73 3.75 11.30
C PHE A 39 16.45 3.14 10.69
N GLU A 40 15.57 3.96 10.11
CA GLU A 40 14.31 3.56 9.47
C GLU A 40 13.30 2.85 10.41
N ASP A 41 13.46 2.96 11.74
CA ASP A 41 12.48 2.49 12.72
C ASP A 41 11.42 3.59 12.96
N TYR A 42 10.58 3.79 11.95
CA TYR A 42 9.56 4.84 11.93
C TYR A 42 8.53 4.70 13.05
N VAL A 43 8.18 3.46 13.40
CA VAL A 43 7.26 3.14 14.49
C VAL A 43 7.80 3.63 15.84
N LEU A 44 9.05 3.26 16.15
CA LEU A 44 9.69 3.70 17.38
C LEU A 44 9.88 5.22 17.39
N ALA A 45 10.24 5.82 16.25
CA ALA A 45 10.36 7.27 16.11
C ALA A 45 9.05 7.98 16.48
N ILE A 46 7.91 7.55 15.91
CA ILE A 46 6.57 8.08 16.20
C ILE A 46 6.24 7.98 17.70
N GLN A 47 6.52 6.84 18.35
CA GLN A 47 6.29 6.68 19.79
C GLN A 47 7.05 7.74 20.62
N HIS A 48 8.31 8.01 20.27
CA HIS A 48 9.11 9.00 20.98
C HIS A 48 8.63 10.43 20.71
N PHE A 49 8.26 10.76 19.47
CA PHE A 49 7.70 12.07 19.15
C PHE A 49 6.33 12.30 19.83
N ASN A 50 5.48 11.28 19.93
CA ASN A 50 4.22 11.37 20.67
C ASN A 50 4.43 11.73 22.15
N LYS A 51 5.43 11.12 22.80
CA LYS A 51 5.79 11.45 24.20
C LYS A 51 6.23 12.90 24.33
N VAL A 52 6.97 13.43 23.35
CA VAL A 52 7.39 14.84 23.34
C VAL A 52 6.19 15.76 23.12
N ILE A 53 5.33 15.47 22.15
CA ILE A 53 4.12 16.24 21.83
C ILE A 53 3.18 16.31 23.05
N LYS A 54 2.99 15.19 23.75
CA LYS A 54 2.14 15.12 24.95
C LYS A 54 2.61 16.07 26.06
N VAL A 55 3.91 16.29 26.18
CA VAL A 55 4.50 17.17 27.22
C VAL A 55 4.70 18.61 26.72
N LYS A 56 5.07 18.79 25.44
CA LYS A 56 5.41 20.08 24.82
C LYS A 56 4.74 20.22 23.44
N PRO A 57 3.41 20.42 23.36
CA PRO A 57 2.67 20.49 22.11
C PRO A 57 2.93 21.77 21.27
N TYR A 58 3.72 22.71 21.80
CA TYR A 58 4.08 23.95 21.11
C TYR A 58 5.38 23.82 20.28
N LEU A 59 6.15 22.74 20.45
CA LEU A 59 7.38 22.52 19.67
C LEU A 59 7.04 22.07 18.25
N SER A 60 7.62 22.71 17.23
CA SER A 60 7.44 22.33 15.82
C SER A 60 8.15 21.03 15.44
N ASP A 61 9.36 20.82 15.96
CA ASP A 61 10.24 19.69 15.65
C ASP A 61 9.57 18.31 15.74
N PRO A 62 8.92 17.92 16.85
CA PRO A 62 8.35 16.58 16.95
C PRO A 62 7.22 16.36 15.94
N TYR A 63 6.47 17.39 15.54
CA TYR A 63 5.48 17.27 14.46
C TYR A 63 6.17 17.07 13.11
N PHE A 64 7.23 17.82 12.81
CA PHE A 64 8.01 17.62 11.58
C PHE A 64 8.54 16.19 11.47
N TYR A 65 9.25 15.70 12.49
CA TYR A 65 9.85 14.36 12.43
C TYR A 65 8.81 13.24 12.48
N ARG A 66 7.67 13.44 13.16
CA ARG A 66 6.55 12.49 13.13
C ARG A 66 5.89 12.46 11.75
N GLY A 67 5.68 13.61 11.14
CA GLY A 67 5.18 13.71 9.77
C GLY A 67 6.12 13.06 8.76
N LEU A 68 7.43 13.25 8.93
CA LEU A 68 8.45 12.60 8.10
C LEU A 68 8.44 11.06 8.28
N ALA A 69 8.31 10.56 9.52
CA ALA A 69 8.17 9.13 9.77
C ALA A 69 6.92 8.54 9.12
N LYS A 70 5.78 9.25 9.18
CA LYS A 70 4.53 8.85 8.50
C LYS A 70 4.64 8.88 6.99
N TYR A 71 5.31 9.88 6.42
CA TYR A 71 5.60 9.94 4.98
C TYR A 71 6.33 8.67 4.51
N TYR A 72 7.35 8.21 5.25
CA TYR A 72 8.05 6.96 4.94
C TYR A 72 7.22 5.68 5.17
N LEU A 73 6.13 5.78 5.95
CA LEU A 73 5.13 4.72 6.11
C LEU A 73 4.00 4.83 5.07
N GLU A 74 4.10 5.75 4.11
CA GLU A 74 3.10 6.05 3.07
C GLU A 74 1.76 6.54 3.66
N ASP A 75 1.76 6.99 4.91
CA ASP A 75 0.64 7.71 5.53
C ASP A 75 0.73 9.20 5.17
N TYR A 76 0.43 9.51 3.91
CA TYR A 76 0.49 10.85 3.37
C TYR A 76 -0.50 11.81 4.06
N ASN A 77 -1.69 11.33 4.43
CA ASN A 77 -2.72 12.14 5.10
C ASN A 77 -2.25 12.55 6.50
N GLY A 78 -1.82 11.57 7.29
CA GLY A 78 -1.29 11.82 8.63
C GLY A 78 -0.01 12.67 8.62
N ALA A 79 0.85 12.47 7.62
CA ALA A 79 2.06 13.27 7.42
C ALA A 79 1.71 14.75 7.14
N GLU A 80 0.76 15.00 6.24
CA GLU A 80 0.31 16.35 5.91
C GLU A 80 -0.26 17.09 7.13
N VAL A 81 -1.10 16.43 7.94
CA VAL A 81 -1.65 17.00 9.19
C VAL A 81 -0.54 17.44 10.15
N ASP A 82 0.48 16.59 10.30
CA ASP A 82 1.62 16.89 11.15
C ASP A 82 2.46 18.05 10.60
N LEU A 83 2.69 18.10 9.29
CA LEU A 83 3.47 19.17 8.66
C LEU A 83 2.71 20.51 8.66
N ASN A 84 1.38 20.50 8.49
CA ASN A 84 0.51 21.67 8.66
C ASN A 84 0.63 22.21 10.09
N THR A 85 0.55 21.31 11.07
CA THR A 85 0.71 21.68 12.49
C THR A 85 2.11 22.23 12.75
N CYS A 86 3.15 21.60 12.20
CA CYS A 86 4.52 22.05 12.31
C CYS A 86 4.71 23.49 11.80
N LEU A 87 4.24 23.79 10.58
CA LEU A 87 4.34 25.11 9.97
C LEU A 87 3.50 26.16 10.69
N SER A 88 2.37 25.78 11.29
CA SER A 88 1.60 26.68 12.17
C SER A 88 2.37 27.10 13.42
N LYS A 89 3.30 26.26 13.90
CA LYS A 89 4.17 26.55 15.06
C LYS A 89 5.44 27.27 14.65
N ASN A 90 6.04 26.89 13.52
CA ASN A 90 7.24 27.51 12.97
C ASN A 90 7.15 27.61 11.43
N PRO A 91 6.74 28.77 10.91
CA PRO A 91 6.66 29.01 9.46
C PRO A 91 8.02 29.06 8.76
N PHE A 92 9.13 29.11 9.49
CA PHE A 92 10.47 29.21 8.89
C PHE A 92 11.13 27.85 8.65
N LEU A 93 10.42 26.74 8.91
CA LEU A 93 10.95 25.40 8.72
C LEU A 93 10.82 24.97 7.25
N ILE A 94 11.85 25.29 6.47
CA ILE A 94 11.93 25.05 5.02
C ILE A 94 11.73 23.57 4.67
N ASP A 95 12.31 22.67 5.47
CA ASP A 95 12.20 21.23 5.25
C ASP A 95 10.74 20.75 5.30
N ALA A 96 9.87 21.39 6.10
CA ALA A 96 8.46 21.04 6.15
C ALA A 96 7.71 21.41 4.86
N TYR A 97 8.04 22.55 4.23
CA TYR A 97 7.52 22.88 2.90
C TYR A 97 7.99 21.88 1.85
N ASN A 98 9.26 21.46 1.91
CA ASN A 98 9.80 20.48 0.98
C ASN A 98 9.04 19.14 1.09
N VAL A 99 8.90 18.59 2.31
CA VAL A 99 8.19 17.31 2.51
C VAL A 99 6.71 17.42 2.14
N ARG A 100 6.03 18.53 2.46
CA ARG A 100 4.63 18.76 2.03
C ARG A 100 4.51 18.82 0.51
N GLY A 101 5.43 19.52 -0.17
CA GLY A 101 5.45 19.56 -1.63
C GLY A 101 5.67 18.17 -2.25
N ILE A 102 6.55 17.36 -1.67
CA ILE A 102 6.79 15.99 -2.14
C ILE A 102 5.53 15.13 -1.96
N ILE A 103 4.84 15.24 -0.82
CA ILE A 103 3.56 14.55 -0.59
C ILE A 103 2.51 14.95 -1.64
N MET A 104 2.39 16.24 -1.95
CA MET A 104 1.46 16.71 -2.98
C MET A 104 1.82 16.16 -4.36
N SER A 105 3.10 16.16 -4.72
CA SER A 105 3.60 15.58 -5.97
C SER A 105 3.37 14.07 -6.05
N LYS A 106 3.43 13.33 -4.93
CA LYS A 106 3.12 11.89 -4.88
C LYS A 106 1.63 11.56 -5.01
N ARG A 107 0.77 12.57 -4.94
CA ARG A 107 -0.68 12.49 -5.17
C ARG A 107 -1.06 13.17 -6.49
N ASP A 108 -0.11 13.27 -7.41
CA ASP A 108 -0.23 13.93 -8.71
C ASP A 108 -0.75 15.39 -8.66
N ASN A 109 -0.66 16.05 -7.50
CA ASN A 109 -1.07 17.43 -7.32
C ASN A 109 0.15 18.36 -7.41
N HIS A 110 0.68 18.49 -8.62
CA HIS A 110 1.89 19.26 -8.90
C HIS A 110 1.69 20.77 -8.68
N GLU A 111 0.49 21.29 -8.85
CA GLU A 111 0.19 22.72 -8.59
C GLU A 111 0.39 23.06 -7.12
N LYS A 112 -0.19 22.28 -6.19
CA LYS A 112 0.02 22.47 -4.76
C LYS A 112 1.47 22.17 -4.35
N ALA A 113 2.14 21.25 -5.03
CA ALA A 113 3.55 21.00 -4.80
C ALA A 113 4.38 22.27 -5.08
N ILE A 114 4.16 22.91 -6.23
CA ILE A 114 4.79 24.17 -6.63
C ILE A 114 4.52 25.30 -5.64
N GLU A 115 3.29 25.44 -5.14
CA GLU A 115 2.95 26.44 -4.11
C GLU A 115 3.77 26.24 -2.83
N ASN A 116 3.90 25.00 -2.36
CA ASN A 116 4.69 24.67 -1.17
C ASN A 116 6.18 24.95 -1.40
N TYR A 117 6.73 24.52 -2.53
CA TYR A 117 8.13 24.78 -2.84
C TYR A 117 8.41 26.28 -2.97
N SER A 118 7.50 27.02 -3.61
CA SER A 118 7.61 28.48 -3.74
C SER A 118 7.59 29.17 -2.38
N SER A 119 6.71 28.74 -1.47
CA SER A 119 6.68 29.25 -0.08
C SER A 119 8.00 29.01 0.65
N GLY A 120 8.63 27.84 0.47
CA GLY A 120 9.96 27.57 1.03
C GLY A 120 11.06 28.43 0.41
N LEU A 121 10.97 28.72 -0.90
CA LEU A 121 11.92 29.55 -1.64
C LEU A 121 11.79 31.03 -1.30
N GLU A 122 10.64 31.52 -0.83
CA GLU A 122 10.52 32.87 -0.27
C GLU A 122 11.42 33.06 0.96
N ILE A 123 11.66 31.99 1.74
CA ILE A 123 12.52 32.00 2.92
C ILE A 123 13.99 31.81 2.53
N GLN A 124 14.27 30.84 1.65
CA GLN A 124 15.62 30.56 1.16
C GLN A 124 15.62 30.39 -0.38
N PRO A 125 15.82 31.48 -1.14
CA PRO A 125 15.70 31.48 -2.60
C PRO A 125 16.66 30.55 -3.35
N GLU A 126 17.81 30.24 -2.76
CA GLU A 126 18.84 29.39 -3.36
C GLU A 126 18.81 27.96 -2.78
N ASN A 127 17.71 27.54 -2.15
CA ASN A 127 17.58 26.17 -1.65
C ASN A 127 17.48 25.19 -2.82
N ILE A 128 18.56 24.42 -3.03
CA ILE A 128 18.72 23.50 -4.14
C ILE A 128 17.61 22.44 -4.19
N ASN A 129 17.24 21.85 -3.05
CA ASN A 129 16.25 20.77 -3.01
C ASN A 129 14.87 21.28 -3.46
N LEU A 130 14.48 22.48 -3.00
CA LEU A 130 13.23 23.10 -3.40
C LEU A 130 13.21 23.49 -4.88
N LEU A 131 14.31 24.07 -5.39
CA LEU A 131 14.42 24.44 -6.81
C LEU A 131 14.35 23.20 -7.71
N ILE A 132 15.03 22.11 -7.36
CA ILE A 132 14.95 20.85 -8.11
C ILE A 132 13.51 20.32 -8.11
N ASN A 133 12.89 20.22 -6.94
CA ASN A 133 11.55 19.64 -6.83
C ASN A 133 10.48 20.50 -7.51
N ARG A 134 10.62 21.83 -7.45
CA ARG A 134 9.75 22.77 -8.16
C ARG A 134 9.96 22.71 -9.67
N GLY A 135 11.20 22.70 -10.14
CA GLY A 135 11.54 22.55 -11.56
C GLY A 135 11.04 21.22 -12.15
N ASN A 136 11.14 20.13 -11.39
CA ASN A 136 10.56 18.84 -11.78
C ASN A 136 9.03 18.92 -11.87
N SER A 137 8.36 19.56 -10.90
CA SER A 137 6.91 19.73 -10.93
C SER A 137 6.44 20.61 -12.10
N HIS A 138 7.18 21.69 -12.41
CA HIS A 138 6.95 22.49 -13.61
C HIS A 138 7.13 21.66 -14.88
N SER A 139 8.12 20.77 -14.93
CA SER A 139 8.35 19.89 -16.09
C SER A 139 7.20 18.91 -16.31
N VAL A 140 6.62 18.35 -15.22
CA VAL A 140 5.43 17.48 -15.32
C VAL A 140 4.20 18.24 -15.83
N LEU A 141 4.04 19.50 -15.43
CA LEU A 141 2.97 20.39 -15.93
C LEU A 141 3.28 20.99 -17.32
N GLU A 142 4.32 20.52 -18.01
CA GLU A 142 4.80 21.03 -19.30
C GLU A 142 5.19 22.53 -19.30
N GLU A 143 5.41 23.11 -18.11
CA GLU A 143 5.87 24.48 -17.92
C GLU A 143 7.41 24.58 -18.02
N PHE A 144 7.97 24.10 -19.15
CA PHE A 144 9.40 23.89 -19.32
C PHE A 144 10.24 25.16 -19.14
N ASP A 145 9.74 26.33 -19.56
CA ASP A 145 10.45 27.60 -19.39
C ASP A 145 10.71 27.92 -17.90
N LYS A 146 9.70 27.72 -17.03
CA LYS A 146 9.84 27.93 -15.58
C LYS A 146 10.77 26.91 -14.94
N ALA A 147 10.72 25.65 -15.40
CA ALA A 147 11.64 24.62 -14.95
C ALA A 147 13.10 24.99 -15.27
N ILE A 148 13.34 25.49 -16.49
CA ILE A 148 14.68 25.95 -16.93
C ILE A 148 15.15 27.11 -16.05
N GLU A 149 14.29 28.08 -15.72
CA GLU A 149 14.63 29.20 -14.81
C GLU A 149 15.09 28.70 -13.43
N ASP A 150 14.40 27.71 -12.85
CA ASP A 150 14.78 27.13 -11.56
C ASP A 150 16.16 26.43 -11.63
N PHE A 151 16.41 25.67 -12.70
CA PHE A 151 17.69 25.00 -12.88
C PHE A 151 18.84 25.99 -13.18
N ASP A 152 18.55 27.11 -13.84
CA ASP A 152 19.52 28.20 -14.08
C ASP A 152 20.03 28.79 -12.77
N ILE A 153 19.14 28.98 -11.78
CA ILE A 153 19.51 29.47 -10.44
C ILE A 153 20.48 28.49 -9.76
N ILE A 154 20.21 27.18 -9.85
CA ILE A 154 21.09 26.15 -9.28
C ILE A 154 22.45 26.16 -9.98
N ILE A 155 22.50 26.22 -11.31
CA ILE A 155 23.74 26.20 -12.07
C ILE A 155 24.58 27.46 -11.81
N LYS A 156 23.93 28.62 -11.64
CA LYS A 156 24.61 29.88 -11.31
C LYS A 156 25.27 29.84 -9.94
N SER A 157 24.61 29.26 -8.94
CA SER A 157 25.13 29.13 -7.57
C SER A 157 26.12 27.97 -7.42
N ASN A 158 25.90 26.86 -8.13
CA ASN A 158 26.77 25.68 -8.16
C ASN A 158 27.04 25.19 -9.59
N PRO A 159 28.05 25.75 -10.28
CA PRO A 159 28.35 25.42 -11.67
C PRO A 159 28.84 23.99 -11.93
N SER A 160 29.12 23.21 -10.88
CA SER A 160 29.53 21.80 -10.94
C SER A 160 28.39 20.82 -10.66
N MET A 161 27.18 21.31 -10.36
CA MET A 161 26.04 20.45 -10.03
C MET A 161 25.53 19.69 -11.27
N LEU A 162 25.94 18.44 -11.42
CA LEU A 162 25.61 17.61 -12.59
C LEU A 162 24.10 17.40 -12.76
N SER A 163 23.38 17.17 -11.67
CA SER A 163 21.92 16.94 -11.68
C SER A 163 21.17 18.14 -12.27
N ALA A 164 21.60 19.37 -11.99
CA ALA A 164 20.95 20.56 -12.53
C ALA A 164 21.11 20.68 -14.06
N TYR A 165 22.28 20.34 -14.61
CA TYR A 165 22.47 20.28 -16.07
C TYR A 165 21.66 19.15 -16.70
N LEU A 166 21.55 17.98 -16.06
CA LEU A 166 20.71 16.89 -16.54
C LEU A 166 19.24 17.30 -16.58
N SER A 167 18.70 17.83 -15.48
CA SER A 167 17.30 18.25 -15.41
C SER A 167 16.98 19.41 -16.36
N ARG A 168 17.89 20.40 -16.49
CA ARG A 168 17.74 21.48 -17.47
C ARG A 168 17.81 20.98 -18.91
N GLY A 169 18.73 20.07 -19.21
CA GLY A 169 18.86 19.47 -20.53
C GLY A 169 17.63 18.66 -20.91
N ALA A 170 17.03 17.92 -19.96
CA ALA A 170 15.76 17.23 -20.15
C ALA A 170 14.62 18.23 -20.44
N ALA A 171 14.45 19.26 -19.60
CA ALA A 171 13.43 20.29 -19.80
C ALA A 171 13.58 21.00 -21.16
N LYS A 172 14.81 21.35 -21.57
CA LYS A 172 15.11 21.92 -22.91
C LYS A 172 14.78 20.97 -24.04
N THR A 173 15.01 19.67 -23.87
CA THR A 173 14.66 18.65 -24.87
C THR A 173 13.15 18.66 -25.12
N HIS A 174 12.34 18.69 -24.05
CA HIS A 174 10.88 18.76 -24.16
C HIS A 174 10.38 20.12 -24.66
N ALA A 175 11.08 21.22 -24.34
CA ALA A 175 10.80 22.55 -24.90
C ALA A 175 11.19 22.67 -26.40
N GLY A 176 11.85 21.66 -26.98
CA GLY A 176 12.31 21.65 -28.38
C GLY A 176 13.66 22.32 -28.62
N ASP A 177 14.36 22.79 -27.57
CA ASP A 177 15.73 23.31 -27.65
C ASP A 177 16.76 22.16 -27.60
N SER A 178 16.83 21.39 -28.70
CA SER A 178 17.80 20.29 -28.82
C SER A 178 19.26 20.76 -28.80
N ILE A 179 19.55 22.02 -29.13
CA ILE A 179 20.92 22.56 -29.15
C ILE A 179 21.37 22.85 -27.71
N GLY A 180 20.57 23.60 -26.95
CA GLY A 180 20.87 23.90 -25.55
C GLY A 180 20.87 22.64 -24.67
N ALA A 181 20.00 21.67 -24.96
CA ALA A 181 20.03 20.36 -24.28
C ALA A 181 21.34 19.61 -24.56
N LEU A 182 21.82 19.62 -25.81
CA LEU A 182 23.08 18.97 -26.19
C LEU A 182 24.29 19.60 -25.49
N GLU A 183 24.30 20.93 -25.34
CA GLU A 183 25.33 21.64 -24.57
C GLU A 183 25.35 21.19 -23.11
N ASP A 184 24.18 21.09 -22.48
CA ASP A 184 24.03 20.69 -21.08
C ASP A 184 24.47 19.25 -20.86
N PHE A 185 23.99 18.29 -21.66
CA PHE A 185 24.43 16.91 -21.54
C PHE A 185 25.92 16.73 -21.86
N SER A 186 26.46 17.48 -22.82
CA SER A 186 27.91 17.48 -23.10
C SER A 186 28.72 18.05 -21.95
N LYS A 187 28.18 19.04 -21.23
CA LYS A 187 28.79 19.57 -20.01
C LYS A 187 28.84 18.52 -18.91
N VAL A 188 27.77 17.74 -18.71
CA VAL A 188 27.73 16.62 -17.74
C VAL A 188 28.82 15.60 -18.06
N VAL A 189 28.88 15.12 -19.30
CA VAL A 189 29.91 14.16 -19.75
C VAL A 189 31.32 14.69 -19.54
N LYS A 190 31.54 16.00 -19.77
CA LYS A 190 32.84 16.63 -19.58
C LYS A 190 33.22 16.76 -18.10
N LEU A 191 32.25 17.08 -17.23
CA LEU A 191 32.48 17.24 -15.79
C LEU A 191 32.67 15.89 -15.09
N ASN A 192 31.94 14.85 -15.50
CA ASN A 192 32.10 13.50 -14.98
C ASN A 192 32.01 12.43 -16.09
N PRO A 193 33.15 12.00 -16.64
CA PRO A 193 33.21 10.95 -17.66
C PRO A 193 32.87 9.53 -17.18
N TYR A 194 32.62 9.33 -15.88
CA TYR A 194 32.27 8.04 -15.28
C TYR A 194 30.76 7.94 -14.94
N MET A 195 29.98 8.99 -15.22
CA MET A 195 28.53 8.99 -15.00
C MET A 195 27.80 8.54 -16.26
N SER A 196 27.22 7.33 -16.23
CA SER A 196 26.45 6.75 -17.34
C SER A 196 25.30 7.66 -17.79
N ASN A 197 24.56 8.27 -16.85
CA ASN A 197 23.37 9.08 -17.13
C ASN A 197 23.66 10.26 -18.09
N GLY A 198 24.85 10.85 -18.02
CA GLY A 198 25.26 11.91 -18.95
C GLY A 198 25.37 11.43 -20.40
N PHE A 199 25.99 10.27 -20.60
CA PHE A 199 26.09 9.64 -21.92
C PHE A 199 24.73 9.14 -22.40
N ALA A 200 23.93 8.53 -21.53
CA ALA A 200 22.60 8.05 -21.87
C ALA A 200 21.72 9.20 -22.37
N SER A 201 21.59 10.28 -21.58
CA SER A 201 20.78 11.45 -21.92
C SER A 201 21.20 12.09 -23.24
N ARG A 202 22.52 12.20 -23.47
CA ARG A 202 23.05 12.72 -24.74
C ARG A 202 22.81 11.79 -25.92
N GLY A 203 22.98 10.48 -25.72
CA GLY A 203 22.75 9.45 -26.72
C GLY A 203 21.29 9.41 -27.17
N ILE A 204 20.34 9.57 -26.25
CA ILE A 204 18.90 9.69 -26.54
C ILE A 204 18.64 10.91 -27.40
N LEU A 205 19.21 12.07 -27.02
CA LEU A 205 19.07 13.29 -27.79
C LEU A 205 19.65 13.13 -29.20
N TYR A 206 20.81 12.49 -29.35
CA TYR A 206 21.35 12.16 -30.67
C TYR A 206 20.44 11.24 -31.47
N TYR A 207 19.83 10.23 -30.84
CA TYR A 207 18.84 9.38 -31.49
C TYR A 207 17.63 10.18 -32.00
N GLN A 208 17.08 11.09 -31.20
CA GLN A 208 15.98 11.98 -31.59
C GLN A 208 16.37 12.91 -32.74
N MET A 209 17.61 13.40 -32.74
CA MET A 209 18.21 14.18 -33.83
C MET A 209 18.58 13.35 -35.07
N LYS A 210 18.32 12.03 -35.07
CA LYS A 210 18.69 11.06 -36.12
C LYS A 210 20.20 10.96 -36.38
N ARG A 211 21.01 11.21 -35.36
CA ARG A 211 22.47 11.08 -35.32
C ARG A 211 22.84 9.75 -34.69
N PHE A 212 22.55 8.67 -35.41
CA PHE A 212 22.54 7.31 -34.84
C PHE A 212 23.94 6.79 -34.51
N GLU A 213 24.96 7.19 -35.25
CA GLU A 213 26.35 6.82 -35.01
C GLU A 213 26.87 7.44 -33.70
N GLU A 214 26.57 8.72 -33.45
CA GLU A 214 26.92 9.37 -32.18
C GLU A 214 26.11 8.79 -31.01
N ALA A 215 24.82 8.50 -31.23
CA ALA A 215 23.99 7.82 -30.24
C ALA A 215 24.56 6.44 -29.87
N LEU A 216 25.02 5.66 -30.85
CA LEU A 216 25.63 4.35 -30.63
C LEU A 216 26.91 4.48 -29.82
N ALA A 217 27.78 5.44 -30.15
CA ALA A 217 29.03 5.66 -29.42
C ALA A 217 28.78 6.01 -27.94
N ASP A 218 27.79 6.86 -27.66
CA ASP A 218 27.41 7.20 -26.29
C ASP A 218 26.82 5.98 -25.55
N TYR A 219 25.96 5.18 -26.18
CA TYR A 219 25.39 3.98 -25.56
C TYR A 219 26.39 2.82 -25.38
N ASP A 220 27.40 2.71 -26.25
CA ASP A 220 28.52 1.79 -26.01
C ASP A 220 29.29 2.21 -24.77
N LYS A 221 29.47 3.53 -24.53
CA LYS A 221 30.10 4.03 -23.31
C LYS A 221 29.23 3.82 -22.07
N VAL A 222 27.91 3.99 -22.18
CA VAL A 222 26.96 3.67 -21.10
C VAL A 222 27.13 2.22 -20.64
N ILE A 223 27.18 1.28 -21.59
CA ILE A 223 27.31 -0.16 -21.29
C ILE A 223 28.71 -0.51 -20.77
N GLU A 224 29.76 0.20 -21.20
CA GLU A 224 31.10 0.05 -20.60
C GLU A 224 31.13 0.47 -19.12
N LEU A 225 30.32 1.46 -18.74
CA LEU A 225 30.24 1.98 -17.37
C LEU A 225 29.26 1.17 -16.49
N LYS A 226 28.12 0.72 -17.04
CA LYS A 226 27.07 -0.03 -16.35
C LYS A 226 26.47 -1.08 -17.30
N ASP A 227 26.80 -2.36 -17.06
CA ASP A 227 26.45 -3.50 -17.92
C ASP A 227 25.33 -4.39 -17.34
N ASP A 228 24.78 -4.04 -16.19
CA ASP A 228 23.76 -4.79 -15.46
C ASP A 228 22.33 -4.24 -15.66
N PHE A 229 22.18 -3.13 -16.38
CA PHE A 229 20.88 -2.50 -16.60
C PHE A 229 20.30 -2.82 -17.99
N ALA A 230 19.18 -3.55 -17.99
CA ALA A 230 18.52 -4.04 -19.20
C ALA A 230 18.05 -2.90 -20.14
N GLY A 231 17.60 -1.77 -19.59
CA GLY A 231 17.12 -0.62 -20.38
C GLY A 231 18.18 -0.03 -21.32
N TYR A 232 19.46 -0.10 -20.96
CA TYR A 232 20.55 0.39 -21.81
C TYR A 232 20.77 -0.49 -23.04
N TYR A 233 20.69 -1.82 -22.88
CA TYR A 233 20.75 -2.76 -24.01
C TYR A 233 19.53 -2.61 -24.92
N MET A 234 18.33 -2.45 -24.35
CA MET A 234 17.11 -2.18 -25.13
C MET A 234 17.30 -0.96 -26.04
N THR A 235 17.79 0.14 -25.48
CA THR A 235 17.98 1.38 -26.24
C THR A 235 19.09 1.25 -27.29
N ARG A 236 20.24 0.65 -26.94
CA ARG A 236 21.31 0.40 -27.91
C ARG A 236 20.84 -0.51 -29.05
N GLY A 237 20.04 -1.53 -28.76
CA GLY A 237 19.45 -2.41 -29.76
C GLY A 237 18.59 -1.63 -30.77
N VAL A 238 17.75 -0.72 -30.29
CA VAL A 238 16.96 0.18 -31.16
C VAL A 238 17.85 1.09 -32.01
N ILE A 239 18.94 1.63 -31.45
CA ILE A 239 19.90 2.46 -32.20
C ILE A 239 20.59 1.62 -33.29
N ARG A 240 21.07 0.41 -32.96
CA ARG A 240 21.68 -0.52 -33.93
C ARG A 240 20.71 -0.94 -35.02
N TYR A 241 19.43 -1.08 -34.71
CA TYR A 241 18.39 -1.38 -35.69
C TYR A 241 18.27 -0.27 -36.75
N GLN A 242 18.36 1.00 -36.34
CA GLN A 242 18.36 2.15 -37.26
C GLN A 242 19.61 2.17 -38.15
N LEU A 243 20.74 1.64 -37.66
CA LEU A 243 22.00 1.50 -38.39
C LEU A 243 22.10 0.23 -39.25
N ASP A 244 21.00 -0.52 -39.42
CA ASP A 244 20.97 -1.81 -40.14
C ASP A 244 21.81 -2.94 -39.50
N ASP A 245 22.30 -2.79 -38.27
CA ASP A 245 23.01 -3.85 -37.53
C ASP A 245 22.03 -4.80 -36.84
N LEU A 246 21.40 -5.68 -37.63
CA LEU A 246 20.42 -6.66 -37.13
C LEU A 246 21.04 -7.68 -36.18
N ARG A 247 22.33 -8.01 -36.35
CA ARG A 247 23.02 -8.98 -35.50
C ARG A 247 23.30 -8.40 -34.12
N GLY A 248 23.81 -7.17 -34.07
CA GLY A 248 24.01 -6.45 -32.81
C GLY A 248 22.67 -6.15 -32.11
N THR A 249 21.63 -5.81 -32.87
CA THR A 249 20.26 -5.64 -32.34
C THR A 249 19.76 -6.92 -31.65
N MET A 250 19.88 -8.07 -32.32
CA MET A 250 19.47 -9.36 -31.75
C MET A 250 20.24 -9.68 -30.47
N SER A 251 21.56 -9.48 -30.49
CA SER A 251 22.42 -9.71 -29.31
C SER A 251 22.04 -8.83 -28.13
N ASP A 252 21.67 -7.58 -28.37
CA ASP A 252 21.26 -6.67 -27.30
C ASP A 252 19.90 -7.08 -26.72
N PHE A 253 18.91 -7.45 -27.55
CA PHE A 253 17.63 -7.96 -27.03
C PHE A 253 17.75 -9.30 -26.31
N ASP A 254 18.66 -10.19 -26.74
CA ASP A 254 18.99 -11.40 -26.00
C ASP A 254 19.54 -11.07 -24.61
N LYS A 255 20.40 -10.05 -24.50
CA LYS A 255 20.94 -9.59 -23.21
C LYS A 255 19.87 -8.95 -22.32
N VAL A 256 18.92 -8.20 -22.87
CA VAL A 256 17.77 -7.68 -22.12
C VAL A 256 17.01 -8.82 -21.45
N ILE A 257 16.74 -9.89 -22.19
CA ILE A 257 15.97 -11.05 -21.68
C ILE A 257 16.77 -11.87 -20.66
N GLU A 258 18.10 -11.89 -20.77
CA GLU A 258 18.98 -12.48 -19.76
C GLU A 258 18.91 -11.72 -18.43
N LEU A 259 18.92 -10.39 -18.48
CA LEU A 259 18.88 -9.51 -17.30
C LEU A 259 17.46 -9.40 -16.70
N ASP A 260 16.43 -9.32 -17.55
CA ASP A 260 15.02 -9.25 -17.19
C ASP A 260 14.19 -10.28 -17.99
N PRO A 261 14.03 -11.51 -17.44
CA PRO A 261 13.27 -12.58 -18.10
C PRO A 261 11.77 -12.32 -18.24
N LYS A 262 11.22 -11.25 -17.64
CA LYS A 262 9.80 -10.88 -17.76
C LYS A 262 9.58 -9.67 -18.67
N ASN A 263 10.62 -9.18 -19.34
CA ASN A 263 10.53 -8.01 -20.20
C ASN A 263 9.71 -8.26 -21.47
N SER A 264 8.40 -7.98 -21.41
CA SER A 264 7.47 -8.18 -22.53
C SER A 264 7.90 -7.41 -23.79
N LEU A 265 8.40 -6.18 -23.63
CA LEU A 265 8.87 -5.34 -24.74
C LEU A 265 10.02 -5.99 -25.50
N ALA A 266 10.98 -6.61 -24.80
CA ALA A 266 12.13 -7.27 -25.39
C ALA A 266 11.72 -8.50 -26.20
N TYR A 267 10.83 -9.33 -25.67
CA TYR A 267 10.27 -10.46 -26.39
C TYR A 267 9.53 -10.00 -27.65
N ASN A 268 8.69 -8.97 -27.56
CA ASN A 268 7.96 -8.46 -28.73
C ASN A 268 8.93 -7.94 -29.82
N ASN A 269 9.88 -7.08 -29.46
CA ASN A 269 10.84 -6.52 -30.42
C ASN A 269 11.74 -7.60 -31.04
N ARG A 270 12.18 -8.58 -30.26
CA ARG A 270 12.96 -9.72 -30.75
C ARG A 270 12.13 -10.61 -31.66
N GLY A 271 10.86 -10.84 -31.33
CA GLY A 271 9.91 -11.59 -32.15
C GLY A 271 9.70 -10.96 -33.53
N ILE A 272 9.49 -9.63 -33.58
CA ILE A 272 9.39 -8.87 -34.84
C ILE A 272 10.68 -9.03 -35.65
N LEU A 273 11.84 -8.88 -35.02
CA LEU A 273 13.13 -9.01 -35.69
C LEU A 273 13.37 -10.44 -36.22
N ARG A 274 13.01 -11.47 -35.44
CA ARG A 274 13.08 -12.89 -35.83
C ARG A 274 12.16 -13.17 -37.02
N ALA A 275 10.95 -12.62 -37.04
CA ALA A 275 10.04 -12.71 -38.16
C ALA A 275 10.64 -12.07 -39.43
N GLN A 276 11.25 -10.89 -39.31
CA GLN A 276 11.91 -10.18 -40.43
C GLN A 276 13.08 -10.99 -41.05
N ILE A 277 13.84 -11.73 -40.23
CA ILE A 277 14.95 -12.58 -40.71
C ILE A 277 14.51 -14.01 -41.07
N GLY A 278 13.22 -14.34 -40.93
CA GLY A 278 12.64 -15.64 -41.30
C GLY A 278 12.66 -16.73 -40.22
N ASP A 279 13.08 -16.45 -38.99
CA ASP A 279 13.02 -17.39 -37.86
C ASP A 279 11.61 -17.40 -37.21
N LYS A 280 10.62 -17.85 -38.01
CA LYS A 280 9.18 -17.74 -37.68
C LYS A 280 8.78 -18.52 -36.43
N ASN A 281 9.34 -19.73 -36.23
CA ASN A 281 9.01 -20.56 -35.07
C ASN A 281 9.43 -19.88 -33.76
N ARG A 282 10.67 -19.34 -33.71
CA ARG A 282 11.14 -18.64 -32.51
C ARG A 282 10.49 -17.28 -32.31
N ALA A 283 10.05 -16.62 -33.40
CA ALA A 283 9.22 -15.43 -33.28
C ALA A 283 7.87 -15.73 -32.61
N ILE A 284 7.22 -16.84 -32.97
CA ILE A 284 5.98 -17.30 -32.32
C ILE A 284 6.20 -17.61 -30.83
N GLU A 285 7.33 -18.23 -30.48
CA GLU A 285 7.68 -18.49 -29.07
C GLU A 285 7.78 -17.18 -28.28
N ASP A 286 8.47 -16.17 -28.82
CA ASP A 286 8.60 -14.86 -28.19
C ASP A 286 7.25 -14.14 -28.04
N PHE A 287 6.44 -14.12 -29.10
CA PHE A 287 5.08 -13.54 -29.02
C PHE A 287 4.18 -14.29 -28.03
N SER A 288 4.34 -15.60 -27.91
CA SER A 288 3.58 -16.38 -26.92
C SER A 288 3.99 -16.07 -25.48
N ARG A 289 5.25 -15.67 -25.23
CA ARG A 289 5.69 -15.18 -23.91
C ARG A 289 5.06 -13.84 -23.57
N VAL A 290 5.00 -12.93 -24.52
CA VAL A 290 4.30 -11.63 -24.37
C VAL A 290 2.83 -11.86 -24.01
N LEU A 291 2.14 -12.72 -24.75
CA LEU A 291 0.71 -12.99 -24.55
C LEU A 291 0.40 -13.81 -23.29
N ALA A 292 1.40 -14.46 -22.69
CA ALA A 292 1.27 -15.06 -21.37
C ALA A 292 1.27 -14.00 -20.25
N LEU A 293 1.81 -12.80 -20.51
CA LEU A 293 1.82 -11.66 -19.58
C LEU A 293 0.64 -10.71 -19.84
N ASP A 294 0.36 -10.41 -21.10
CA ASP A 294 -0.78 -9.59 -21.54
C ASP A 294 -1.55 -10.32 -22.66
N PRO A 295 -2.59 -11.10 -22.31
CA PRO A 295 -3.36 -11.88 -23.29
C PRO A 295 -4.07 -11.04 -24.35
N ASN A 296 -4.27 -9.74 -24.11
CA ASN A 296 -5.03 -8.83 -24.97
C ASN A 296 -4.13 -7.87 -25.78
N ASP A 297 -2.82 -8.10 -25.84
CA ASP A 297 -1.94 -7.30 -26.70
C ASP A 297 -2.19 -7.60 -28.19
N LEU A 298 -3.05 -6.80 -28.79
CA LEU A 298 -3.57 -7.01 -30.14
C LEU A 298 -2.49 -6.92 -31.23
N LEU A 299 -1.46 -6.09 -31.04
CA LEU A 299 -0.32 -5.99 -31.96
C LEU A 299 0.42 -7.32 -32.01
N THR A 300 0.65 -7.90 -30.83
CA THR A 300 1.35 -9.18 -30.68
C THR A 300 0.49 -10.34 -31.17
N LEU A 301 -0.80 -10.36 -30.84
CA LEU A 301 -1.75 -11.35 -31.38
C LEU A 301 -1.74 -11.34 -32.91
N TYR A 302 -1.77 -10.16 -33.53
CA TYR A 302 -1.80 -10.06 -34.99
C TYR A 302 -0.49 -10.55 -35.63
N ASN A 303 0.66 -10.17 -35.06
CA ASN A 303 1.96 -10.66 -35.48
C ASN A 303 2.05 -12.19 -35.41
N ARG A 304 1.61 -12.79 -34.30
CA ARG A 304 1.62 -14.24 -34.12
C ARG A 304 0.65 -14.95 -35.06
N ALA A 305 -0.56 -14.41 -35.24
CA ALA A 305 -1.58 -14.97 -36.10
C ALA A 305 -1.14 -15.06 -37.57
N ILE A 306 -0.48 -14.02 -38.10
CA ILE A 306 0.07 -14.04 -39.46
C ILE A 306 1.11 -15.17 -39.59
N LEU A 307 2.03 -15.29 -38.63
CA LEU A 307 3.04 -16.35 -38.67
C LEU A 307 2.41 -17.75 -38.58
N TYR A 308 1.33 -17.92 -37.82
CA TYR A 308 0.57 -19.17 -37.81
C TYR A 308 -0.04 -19.50 -39.17
N VAL A 309 -0.62 -18.53 -39.87
CA VAL A 309 -1.12 -18.73 -41.25
C VAL A 309 0.02 -19.15 -42.18
N GLU A 310 1.16 -18.46 -42.12
CA GLU A 310 2.32 -18.76 -42.97
C GLU A 310 2.92 -20.15 -42.71
N LEU A 311 2.82 -20.67 -41.49
CA LEU A 311 3.27 -22.02 -41.12
C LEU A 311 2.17 -23.09 -41.28
N GLY A 312 0.98 -22.72 -41.74
CA GLY A 312 -0.16 -23.63 -41.91
C GLY A 312 -0.85 -24.04 -40.60
N GLN A 313 -0.53 -23.39 -39.48
CA GLN A 313 -1.16 -23.57 -38.17
C GLN A 313 -2.48 -22.78 -38.08
N ASN A 314 -3.37 -23.04 -39.05
CA ASN A 314 -4.53 -22.19 -39.30
C ASN A 314 -5.53 -22.17 -38.12
N LYS A 315 -5.63 -23.24 -37.32
CA LYS A 315 -6.53 -23.28 -36.16
C LYS A 315 -6.11 -22.28 -35.08
N GLN A 316 -4.81 -22.19 -34.78
CA GLN A 316 -4.26 -21.22 -33.84
C GLN A 316 -4.34 -19.79 -34.39
N ALA A 317 -4.18 -19.62 -35.71
CA ALA A 317 -4.41 -18.32 -36.34
C ALA A 317 -5.85 -17.82 -36.16
N LEU A 318 -6.86 -18.71 -36.29
CA LEU A 318 -8.26 -18.34 -36.09
C LEU A 318 -8.51 -17.82 -34.67
N THR A 319 -8.00 -18.50 -33.64
CA THR A 319 -8.20 -18.07 -32.25
C THR A 319 -7.64 -16.68 -31.99
N ASP A 320 -6.45 -16.38 -32.50
CA ASP A 320 -5.84 -15.06 -32.34
C ASP A 320 -6.60 -13.98 -33.14
N PHE A 321 -7.05 -14.28 -34.36
CA PHE A 321 -7.85 -13.33 -35.16
C PHE A 321 -9.25 -13.08 -34.57
N ASP A 322 -9.87 -14.06 -33.94
CA ASP A 322 -11.18 -13.91 -33.29
C ASP A 322 -11.09 -12.90 -32.15
N ILE A 323 -10.08 -13.00 -31.27
CA ILE A 323 -9.83 -12.03 -30.19
C ILE A 323 -9.60 -10.62 -30.76
N ILE A 324 -8.80 -10.50 -31.83
CA ILE A 324 -8.54 -9.20 -32.48
C ILE A 324 -9.83 -8.58 -33.01
N ILE A 325 -10.68 -9.38 -33.64
CA ILE A 325 -11.92 -8.91 -34.27
C ILE A 325 -12.98 -8.56 -33.22
N GLU A 326 -13.05 -9.30 -32.11
CA GLU A 326 -13.91 -8.97 -30.98
C GLU A 326 -13.56 -7.61 -30.37
N ASN A 327 -12.26 -7.31 -30.22
CA ASN A 327 -11.79 -6.05 -29.64
C ASN A 327 -11.73 -4.89 -30.66
N HIS A 328 -11.38 -5.17 -31.92
CA HIS A 328 -11.27 -4.18 -33.01
C HIS A 328 -11.98 -4.63 -34.31
N PRO A 329 -13.32 -4.58 -34.36
CA PRO A 329 -14.11 -5.05 -35.51
C PRO A 329 -13.87 -4.30 -36.83
N ASN A 330 -13.24 -3.13 -36.79
CA ASN A 330 -12.96 -2.31 -37.97
C ASN A 330 -11.55 -2.57 -38.56
N PHE A 331 -10.82 -3.56 -38.05
CA PHE A 331 -9.49 -3.90 -38.54
C PHE A 331 -9.56 -4.90 -39.70
N GLY A 332 -9.79 -4.38 -40.91
CA GLY A 332 -9.90 -5.15 -42.15
C GLY A 332 -8.77 -6.18 -42.41
N PRO A 333 -7.49 -5.92 -42.09
CA PRO A 333 -6.42 -6.89 -42.26
C PRO A 333 -6.60 -8.18 -41.45
N ALA A 334 -7.24 -8.14 -40.27
CA ALA A 334 -7.54 -9.36 -39.52
C ALA A 334 -8.57 -10.23 -40.23
N TYR A 335 -9.65 -9.65 -40.77
CA TYR A 335 -10.64 -10.38 -41.56
C TYR A 335 -10.01 -11.00 -42.82
N TYR A 336 -9.16 -10.27 -43.52
CA TYR A 336 -8.48 -10.78 -44.71
C TYR A 336 -7.56 -11.98 -44.40
N ASN A 337 -6.75 -11.90 -43.34
CA ASN A 337 -5.89 -13.02 -42.98
C ASN A 337 -6.67 -14.18 -42.35
N ARG A 338 -7.76 -13.91 -41.63
CA ARG A 338 -8.68 -14.94 -41.14
C ARG A 338 -9.39 -15.66 -42.29
N SER A 339 -9.75 -14.97 -43.39
CA SER A 339 -10.33 -15.64 -44.57
C SER A 339 -9.35 -16.63 -45.20
N ILE A 340 -8.07 -16.29 -45.26
CA ILE A 340 -7.02 -17.21 -45.75
C ILE A 340 -6.91 -18.44 -44.83
N ALA A 341 -6.90 -18.22 -43.51
CA ALA A 341 -6.87 -19.31 -42.54
C ALA A 341 -8.09 -20.26 -42.66
N LYS A 342 -9.30 -19.70 -42.82
CA LYS A 342 -10.54 -20.48 -43.03
C LYS A 342 -10.53 -21.24 -44.36
N GLN A 343 -10.04 -20.61 -45.43
CA GLN A 343 -9.88 -21.26 -46.73
C GLN A 343 -8.94 -22.46 -46.64
N ASN A 344 -7.81 -22.32 -45.94
CA ASN A 344 -6.85 -23.41 -45.71
C ASN A 344 -7.45 -24.56 -44.88
N LEU A 345 -8.46 -24.29 -44.05
CA LEU A 345 -9.20 -25.29 -43.26
C LEU A 345 -10.42 -25.87 -44.00
N GLY A 346 -10.73 -25.38 -45.20
CA GLY A 346 -11.86 -25.83 -46.01
C GLY A 346 -13.21 -25.15 -45.71
N ASP A 347 -13.24 -24.16 -44.81
CA ASP A 347 -14.44 -23.35 -44.55
C ASP A 347 -14.57 -22.22 -45.58
N MET A 348 -15.06 -22.60 -46.76
CA MET A 348 -15.20 -21.67 -47.90
C MET A 348 -16.25 -20.59 -47.66
N ASN A 349 -17.34 -20.92 -46.94
CA ASN A 349 -18.42 -19.97 -46.68
C ASN A 349 -17.99 -18.91 -45.66
N GLY A 350 -17.32 -19.32 -44.58
CA GLY A 350 -16.77 -18.40 -43.58
C GLY A 350 -15.62 -17.55 -44.14
N ALA A 351 -14.79 -18.12 -45.03
CA ALA A 351 -13.74 -17.38 -45.73
C ALA A 351 -14.31 -16.27 -46.62
N GLU A 352 -15.33 -16.57 -47.43
CA GLU A 352 -15.96 -15.58 -48.32
C GLU A 352 -16.58 -14.42 -47.51
N LEU A 353 -17.27 -14.73 -46.40
CA LEU A 353 -17.85 -13.72 -45.53
C LEU A 353 -16.79 -12.77 -44.95
N ASP A 354 -15.69 -13.31 -44.44
CA ASP A 354 -14.57 -12.52 -43.91
C ASP A 354 -13.89 -11.69 -45.01
N TYR A 355 -13.71 -12.27 -46.19
CA TYR A 355 -13.13 -11.56 -47.34
C TYR A 355 -14.01 -10.38 -47.78
N MET A 356 -15.33 -10.60 -47.93
CA MET A 356 -16.29 -9.54 -48.25
C MET A 356 -16.29 -8.43 -47.19
N THR A 357 -16.19 -8.82 -45.91
CA THR A 357 -16.11 -7.86 -44.79
C THR A 357 -14.83 -7.03 -44.86
N ALA A 358 -13.68 -7.65 -45.13
CA ALA A 358 -12.41 -6.94 -45.31
C ALA A 358 -12.47 -5.95 -46.50
N VAL A 359 -13.06 -6.36 -47.63
CA VAL A 359 -13.24 -5.49 -48.80
C VAL A 359 -14.14 -4.30 -48.48
N LYS A 360 -15.25 -4.53 -47.78
CA LYS A 360 -16.17 -3.47 -47.34
C LYS A 360 -15.46 -2.45 -46.44
N LEU A 361 -14.77 -2.93 -45.40
CA LEU A 361 -14.01 -2.06 -44.49
C LEU A 361 -12.94 -1.23 -45.21
N ASN A 362 -12.28 -1.80 -46.22
CA ASN A 362 -11.32 -1.08 -47.05
C ASN A 362 -11.97 -0.04 -47.98
N ALA A 363 -13.15 -0.32 -48.53
CA ALA A 363 -13.91 0.61 -49.36
C ALA A 363 -14.44 1.79 -48.53
N ASP A 364 -14.99 1.51 -47.35
CA ASP A 364 -15.49 2.52 -46.41
C ASP A 364 -14.35 3.47 -45.98
N LYS A 365 -13.15 2.93 -45.71
CA LYS A 365 -11.95 3.73 -45.42
C LYS A 365 -11.56 4.66 -46.57
N ARG A 366 -11.52 4.17 -47.81
CA ARG A 366 -11.19 4.99 -49.00
C ARG A 366 -12.21 6.11 -49.23
N SER A 367 -13.49 5.85 -48.94
CA SER A 367 -14.53 6.87 -49.03
C SER A 367 -14.42 7.94 -47.93
N GLY A 368 -13.99 7.56 -46.72
CA GLY A 368 -13.72 8.48 -45.60
C GLY A 368 -12.48 9.36 -45.81
N ASP A 369 -11.38 8.78 -46.32
CA ASP A 369 -10.15 9.53 -46.63
C ASP A 369 -10.35 10.54 -47.76
N ALA A 370 -11.21 10.23 -48.74
CA ALA A 370 -11.61 11.15 -49.81
C ALA A 370 -12.52 12.32 -49.33
N MET A 371 -13.22 12.16 -48.20
CA MET A 371 -13.94 13.27 -47.55
C MET A 371 -13.05 14.09 -46.61
N ALA A 372 -12.04 13.47 -45.99
CA ALA A 372 -11.09 14.14 -45.09
C ALA A 372 -10.03 14.97 -45.82
N SER A 373 -9.62 14.56 -47.03
CA SER A 373 -8.68 15.30 -47.88
C SER A 373 -9.22 16.65 -48.38
N ASN A 374 -10.53 16.90 -48.30
CA ASN A 374 -11.14 18.21 -48.56
C ASN A 374 -11.08 19.19 -47.37
N LYS A 375 -10.45 18.82 -46.24
CA LYS A 375 -10.35 19.67 -45.04
C LYS A 375 -8.95 19.92 -44.48
N LYS A 376 -7.89 19.35 -45.07
CA LYS A 376 -6.50 19.63 -44.69
C LYS A 376 -5.67 19.90 -45.94
N GLN A 377 -5.75 21.13 -46.42
CA GLN A 377 -4.82 21.68 -47.39
C GLN A 377 -4.16 22.91 -46.74
N ASP A 378 -3.35 22.68 -45.70
CA ASP A 378 -2.28 23.61 -45.33
C ASP A 378 -1.22 22.91 -44.46
N LYS A 379 0.06 23.08 -44.86
CA LYS A 379 1.31 22.61 -44.23
C LYS A 379 1.50 21.08 -44.23
N THR A 380 2.44 20.46 -44.94
CA THR A 380 3.82 20.82 -45.26
C THR A 380 4.26 20.09 -46.53
N GLU A 381 4.56 20.84 -47.59
CA GLU A 381 5.42 20.37 -48.69
C GLU A 381 6.79 20.97 -48.46
N ASP A 382 7.73 20.18 -47.96
CA ASP A 382 9.16 20.44 -48.14
C ASP A 382 9.88 19.09 -48.19
N ASP A 383 9.71 18.40 -49.32
CA ASP A 383 10.33 17.10 -49.60
C ASP A 383 10.82 17.08 -51.05
N ASN A 384 12.06 17.55 -51.27
CA ASN A 384 13.00 16.93 -52.22
C ASN A 384 14.33 17.68 -52.25
N LYS A 385 15.31 17.18 -51.49
CA LYS A 385 16.75 17.15 -51.83
C LYS A 385 17.51 16.40 -50.74
N ASP A 386 17.98 15.20 -51.10
CA ASP A 386 19.20 14.52 -50.65
C ASP A 386 18.95 13.02 -50.43
N GLY A 387 19.73 12.20 -51.14
CA GLY A 387 19.66 10.73 -51.15
C GLY A 387 20.14 10.05 -49.87
N LYS A 388 19.71 10.54 -48.69
CA LYS A 388 19.93 9.84 -47.41
C LYS A 388 18.94 8.67 -47.29
N LYS A 389 19.43 7.49 -46.89
CA LYS A 389 18.60 6.33 -46.53
C LYS A 389 17.50 6.78 -45.56
N LYS A 390 16.23 6.48 -45.86
CA LYS A 390 15.11 6.78 -44.96
C LYS A 390 15.26 5.97 -43.67
N SER A 391 15.16 6.63 -42.52
CA SER A 391 15.17 5.97 -41.20
C SER A 391 14.02 4.96 -41.10
N LYS A 392 14.24 3.82 -40.43
CA LYS A 392 13.19 2.84 -40.20
C LYS A 392 12.16 3.43 -39.24
N GLN A 393 10.87 3.21 -39.53
CA GLN A 393 9.82 3.67 -38.64
C GLN A 393 9.77 2.80 -37.38
N THR A 394 9.73 3.45 -36.22
CA THR A 394 9.51 2.84 -34.90
C THR A 394 8.18 3.36 -34.32
N ARG A 395 7.71 2.71 -33.26
CA ARG A 395 6.55 3.17 -32.48
C ARG A 395 6.92 3.37 -31.02
N LYS A 396 6.11 4.15 -30.32
CA LYS A 396 6.13 4.29 -28.87
C LYS A 396 5.66 2.99 -28.20
N LYS A 397 6.09 2.73 -26.96
CA LYS A 397 5.67 1.56 -26.16
C LYS A 397 4.17 1.65 -25.86
N SER A 398 3.69 2.84 -25.52
CA SER A 398 2.27 3.19 -25.31
C SER A 398 1.41 3.20 -26.58
N ASP A 399 2.03 3.16 -27.77
CA ASP A 399 1.27 3.08 -29.01
C ASP A 399 0.59 1.70 -29.14
N LYS A 400 -0.71 1.69 -28.93
CA LYS A 400 -1.59 0.52 -29.03
C LYS A 400 -2.35 0.47 -30.37
N ASP A 401 -2.06 1.36 -31.34
CA ASP A 401 -2.69 1.27 -32.65
C ASP A 401 -2.22 0.00 -33.37
N ILE A 402 -3.11 -0.98 -33.46
CA ILE A 402 -2.89 -2.28 -34.09
C ILE A 402 -2.31 -2.18 -35.51
N ARG A 403 -2.46 -1.04 -36.20
CA ARG A 403 -1.88 -0.79 -37.52
C ARG A 403 -0.36 -0.66 -37.52
N ASN A 404 0.26 -0.45 -36.36
CA ASN A 404 1.70 -0.34 -36.17
C ASN A 404 2.36 -1.66 -35.72
N TYR A 405 1.72 -2.80 -36.01
CA TYR A 405 2.14 -4.14 -35.58
C TYR A 405 3.56 -4.52 -36.03
N ASP A 406 4.00 -4.01 -37.17
CA ASP A 406 5.29 -4.32 -37.80
C ASP A 406 6.45 -3.43 -37.30
N LYS A 407 6.16 -2.42 -36.48
CA LYS A 407 7.15 -1.46 -35.97
C LYS A 407 7.77 -1.93 -34.66
N LEU A 408 9.09 -1.80 -34.54
CA LEU A 408 9.77 -1.94 -33.26
C LEU A 408 9.27 -0.88 -32.29
N ALA A 409 9.00 -1.30 -31.07
CA ALA A 409 8.56 -0.45 -29.98
C ALA A 409 9.77 0.12 -29.22
N VAL A 410 9.73 1.41 -28.93
CA VAL A 410 10.77 2.15 -28.22
C VAL A 410 10.17 2.68 -26.92
N LEU A 411 10.98 2.80 -25.88
CA LEU A 411 10.54 3.37 -24.59
C LEU A 411 9.99 4.79 -24.80
N ASP A 412 8.90 5.10 -24.09
CA ASP A 412 8.16 6.37 -24.24
C ASP A 412 8.93 7.55 -23.65
N ASP A 413 9.56 7.28 -22.51
CA ASP A 413 10.62 8.09 -21.95
C ASP A 413 11.81 7.17 -21.70
N PHE A 414 13.00 7.66 -22.03
CA PHE A 414 14.25 6.97 -21.73
C PHE A 414 14.84 7.42 -20.38
N GLY A 415 14.16 8.35 -19.70
CA GLY A 415 14.65 9.12 -18.55
C GLY A 415 14.01 8.84 -17.20
N ASP A 416 12.96 8.01 -17.10
CA ASP A 416 12.54 7.54 -15.79
C ASP A 416 13.47 6.40 -15.38
N ASP A 417 14.40 6.74 -14.49
CA ASP A 417 14.90 5.80 -13.50
C ASP A 417 13.67 5.10 -12.92
N GLU A 418 13.30 3.92 -13.45
CA GLU A 418 12.68 2.89 -12.62
C GLU A 418 13.67 2.78 -11.47
N GLN A 419 13.34 3.50 -10.39
CA GLN A 419 14.13 3.54 -9.18
C GLN A 419 14.48 2.09 -8.92
N GLU A 420 15.78 1.83 -8.74
CA GLU A 420 16.22 0.57 -8.18
C GLU A 420 15.33 0.36 -6.95
N GLU A 421 14.29 -0.46 -7.08
CA GLU A 421 13.63 -1.06 -5.94
C GLU A 421 14.71 -1.98 -5.41
N GLU A 422 15.62 -1.39 -4.61
CA GLU A 422 16.54 -2.11 -3.78
C GLU A 422 15.67 -3.16 -3.09
N ARG A 423 15.91 -4.42 -3.45
CA ARG A 423 15.28 -5.55 -2.79
C ARG A 423 15.79 -5.52 -1.35
N PHE A 424 15.08 -4.78 -0.52
CA PHE A 424 15.38 -4.67 0.89
C PHE A 424 15.19 -6.05 1.51
N GLU A 425 16.29 -6.63 1.99
CA GLU A 425 16.24 -7.62 3.06
C GLU A 425 15.47 -7.02 4.25
N SER A 426 14.84 -7.86 5.07
CA SER A 426 13.87 -7.44 6.09
C SER A 426 14.41 -6.36 7.06
N ILE A 427 14.20 -5.09 6.75
CA ILE A 427 14.49 -3.98 7.65
C ILE A 427 13.33 -3.83 8.63
N ARG A 428 13.70 -3.67 9.89
CA ARG A 428 12.82 -3.35 11.00
C ARG A 428 12.26 -1.94 10.82
N GLY A 429 10.99 -1.80 10.43
CA GLY A 429 10.29 -0.51 10.45
C GLY A 429 9.62 -0.07 9.14
N LYS A 430 9.97 -0.66 7.98
CA LYS A 430 9.19 -0.50 6.74
C LYS A 430 7.93 -1.37 6.76
N VAL A 431 6.80 -0.81 6.33
CA VAL A 431 5.58 -1.57 6.03
C VAL A 431 5.93 -2.55 4.91
N GLN A 432 5.97 -3.83 5.25
CA GLN A 432 6.24 -4.86 4.25
C GLN A 432 4.98 -5.04 3.40
N ASN A 433 5.14 -5.13 2.07
CA ASN A 433 4.07 -5.47 1.13
C ASN A 433 3.64 -6.93 1.29
N ARG A 434 3.30 -7.34 2.52
CA ARG A 434 2.80 -8.65 2.87
C ARG A 434 1.28 -8.63 2.80
N ASN A 435 0.73 -9.70 2.25
CA ASN A 435 -0.70 -9.91 2.29
C ASN A 435 -1.10 -10.36 3.71
N ILE A 436 -1.27 -9.39 4.61
CA ILE A 436 -1.74 -9.58 5.98
C ILE A 436 -3.28 -9.58 5.96
N PHE A 437 -3.89 -10.56 6.63
CA PHE A 437 -5.32 -10.57 6.95
C PHE A 437 -5.61 -9.46 7.96
N ILE A 438 -6.55 -8.57 7.63
CA ILE A 438 -6.87 -7.39 8.43
C ILE A 438 -8.24 -7.60 9.07
N ASP A 439 -8.22 -8.15 10.29
CA ASP A 439 -9.41 -8.29 11.12
C ASP A 439 -9.58 -7.11 12.08
N LEU A 440 -10.83 -6.88 12.49
CA LEU A 440 -11.16 -5.98 13.59
C LEU A 440 -10.35 -6.36 14.84
N GLU A 441 -9.90 -5.36 15.59
CA GLU A 441 -9.36 -5.57 16.92
C GLU A 441 -10.42 -6.23 17.83
N PRO A 442 -10.03 -7.17 18.71
CA PRO A 442 -10.95 -7.91 19.54
C PRO A 442 -11.75 -7.03 20.51
N VAL A 443 -12.85 -7.57 21.04
CA VAL A 443 -13.61 -7.00 22.15
C VAL A 443 -12.79 -6.96 23.44
N PHE A 444 -13.09 -6.00 24.33
CA PHE A 444 -12.49 -5.92 25.65
C PHE A 444 -13.25 -6.79 26.66
N GLY A 445 -12.52 -7.48 27.53
CA GLY A 445 -13.03 -8.23 28.68
C GLY A 445 -12.29 -7.86 29.96
N LEU A 446 -12.85 -8.23 31.12
CA LEU A 446 -12.18 -8.11 32.41
C LEU A 446 -11.59 -9.46 32.82
N THR A 447 -10.27 -9.48 32.95
CA THR A 447 -9.51 -10.69 33.31
C THR A 447 -8.40 -10.39 34.32
N TYR A 448 -7.94 -11.44 34.98
CA TYR A 448 -6.73 -11.43 35.79
C TYR A 448 -5.48 -11.85 35.01
N TYR A 449 -5.65 -12.28 33.75
CA TYR A 449 -4.60 -12.82 32.88
C TYR A 449 -4.48 -12.00 31.59
N SER A 450 -4.02 -10.75 31.71
CA SER A 450 -3.74 -9.88 30.56
C SER A 450 -2.35 -10.12 29.99
N GLY A 451 -2.23 -9.97 28.67
CA GLY A 451 -0.96 -9.87 27.95
C GLY A 451 -0.40 -8.46 27.83
N ASP A 452 -1.08 -7.47 28.40
CA ASP A 452 -0.57 -6.11 28.45
C ASP A 452 0.62 -6.02 29.41
N THR A 453 1.66 -5.32 28.98
CA THR A 453 2.85 -5.06 29.80
C THR A 453 3.19 -3.59 29.74
N VAL A 454 3.86 -3.07 30.77
CA VAL A 454 4.32 -1.67 30.80
C VAL A 454 5.19 -1.30 29.58
N LEU A 455 5.83 -2.29 28.96
CA LEU A 455 6.68 -2.12 27.78
C LEU A 455 5.88 -2.12 26.47
N THR A 456 4.78 -2.86 26.39
CA THR A 456 3.97 -2.99 25.16
C THR A 456 2.81 -2.00 25.14
N ARG A 457 2.12 -1.82 26.26
CA ARG A 457 0.93 -0.98 26.39
C ARG A 457 0.54 -0.75 27.86
N PRO A 458 0.31 0.49 28.32
CA PRO A 458 -0.23 0.72 29.66
C PRO A 458 -1.68 0.20 29.75
N ALA A 459 -2.02 -0.46 30.84
CA ALA A 459 -3.39 -0.90 31.11
C ALA A 459 -4.35 0.30 31.17
N TYR A 460 -5.55 0.12 30.64
CA TYR A 460 -6.58 1.16 30.73
C TYR A 460 -7.03 1.37 32.17
N TYR A 461 -7.39 2.62 32.44
CA TYR A 461 -8.03 3.00 33.67
C TYR A 461 -9.55 3.02 33.48
N GLU A 462 -10.27 2.30 34.34
CA GLU A 462 -11.73 2.34 34.39
C GLU A 462 -12.20 2.42 35.85
N LYS A 463 -13.09 3.38 36.16
CA LYS A 463 -13.47 3.71 37.54
C LYS A 463 -14.16 2.54 38.26
N GLU A 464 -15.03 1.82 37.56
CA GLU A 464 -15.83 0.73 38.14
C GLU A 464 -14.95 -0.48 38.45
N VAL A 465 -13.96 -0.77 37.59
CA VAL A 465 -12.98 -1.84 37.79
C VAL A 465 -12.06 -1.52 38.96
N VAL A 466 -11.64 -0.25 39.10
CA VAL A 466 -10.85 0.19 40.25
C VAL A 466 -11.65 0.10 41.55
N ALA A 467 -12.94 0.46 41.53
CA ALA A 467 -13.83 0.30 42.68
C ALA A 467 -13.97 -1.16 43.10
N PHE A 468 -14.10 -2.08 42.13
CA PHE A 468 -14.11 -3.51 42.39
C PHE A 468 -12.78 -4.01 42.98
N ASN A 469 -11.65 -3.64 42.38
CA ASN A 469 -10.33 -4.07 42.84
C ASN A 469 -9.99 -3.62 44.27
N LYS A 470 -10.52 -2.47 44.72
CA LYS A 470 -10.34 -1.99 46.11
C LYS A 470 -10.92 -2.92 47.17
N LYS A 471 -11.80 -3.85 46.80
CA LYS A 471 -12.36 -4.86 47.69
C LYS A 471 -11.43 -6.05 47.94
N GLU A 472 -10.34 -6.17 47.18
CA GLU A 472 -9.29 -7.18 47.37
C GLU A 472 -9.77 -8.66 47.36
N TYR A 473 -10.84 -8.98 46.62
CA TYR A 473 -11.34 -10.36 46.48
C TYR A 473 -10.33 -11.33 45.84
N TYR A 474 -9.32 -10.80 45.16
CA TYR A 474 -8.29 -11.59 44.51
C TYR A 474 -6.94 -10.89 44.65
N LYS A 475 -5.86 -11.69 44.74
CA LYS A 475 -4.50 -11.18 45.01
C LYS A 475 -3.97 -10.29 43.88
N THR A 476 -4.41 -10.55 42.66
CA THR A 476 -4.03 -9.78 41.47
C THR A 476 -5.20 -8.86 41.11
N PRO A 477 -4.96 -7.57 40.80
CA PRO A 477 -6.04 -6.70 40.36
C PRO A 477 -6.57 -7.16 39.00
N MET A 478 -7.89 -7.09 38.82
CA MET A 478 -8.54 -7.31 37.55
C MET A 478 -8.24 -6.14 36.62
N VAL A 479 -8.03 -6.42 35.33
CA VAL A 479 -7.73 -5.41 34.33
C VAL A 479 -8.66 -5.58 33.13
N ILE A 480 -8.95 -4.46 32.46
CA ILE A 480 -9.66 -4.46 31.19
C ILE A 480 -8.66 -4.55 30.04
N THR A 481 -8.85 -5.52 29.15
CA THR A 481 -7.94 -5.80 28.05
C THR A 481 -8.66 -6.47 26.88
N ASN A 482 -8.14 -6.28 25.68
CA ASN A 482 -8.51 -7.04 24.49
C ASN A 482 -7.46 -8.11 24.12
N ARG A 483 -6.47 -8.31 25.00
CA ARG A 483 -5.36 -9.26 24.84
C ARG A 483 -5.27 -10.15 26.07
N GLU A 484 -6.05 -11.22 26.06
CA GLU A 484 -5.99 -12.24 27.11
C GLU A 484 -4.87 -13.24 26.81
N ILE A 485 -4.21 -13.71 27.86
CA ILE A 485 -3.25 -14.82 27.76
C ILE A 485 -3.90 -16.04 28.38
N GLU A 486 -3.86 -17.16 27.65
CA GLU A 486 -4.27 -18.45 28.18
C GLU A 486 -3.38 -18.84 29.37
N ALA A 487 -4.02 -19.24 30.47
CA ALA A 487 -3.30 -19.73 31.63
C ALA A 487 -2.69 -21.10 31.30
N GLU A 488 -1.37 -21.16 31.11
CA GLU A 488 -0.65 -22.43 30.87
C GLU A 488 0.17 -22.88 32.09
N GLY A 489 0.42 -24.20 32.18
CA GLY A 489 1.32 -24.81 33.17
C GLY A 489 0.99 -24.44 34.62
N LEU A 490 1.96 -23.86 35.34
CA LEU A 490 1.78 -23.46 36.74
C LEU A 490 0.70 -22.36 36.92
N LYS A 491 0.48 -21.51 35.92
CA LYS A 491 -0.57 -20.48 35.97
C LYS A 491 -1.96 -21.14 35.92
N TYR A 492 -2.13 -22.15 35.07
CA TYR A 492 -3.36 -22.93 35.00
C TYR A 492 -3.67 -23.64 36.33
N ILE A 493 -2.66 -24.31 36.91
CA ILE A 493 -2.82 -25.04 38.18
C ILE A 493 -3.23 -24.09 39.30
N ARG A 494 -2.61 -22.88 39.37
CA ARG A 494 -3.01 -21.85 40.33
C ARG A 494 -4.44 -21.38 40.11
N MET A 495 -4.83 -21.11 38.86
CA MET A 495 -6.20 -20.71 38.51
C MET A 495 -7.24 -21.74 38.98
N VAL A 496 -7.00 -23.03 38.70
CA VAL A 496 -7.91 -24.11 39.15
C VAL A 496 -7.96 -24.21 40.68
N SER A 497 -6.82 -24.04 41.35
CA SER A 497 -6.76 -23.99 42.82
C SER A 497 -7.54 -22.81 43.38
N ASP A 498 -7.42 -21.63 42.77
CA ASP A 498 -8.11 -20.41 43.20
C ASP A 498 -9.62 -20.53 42.97
N ILE A 499 -10.05 -21.10 41.83
CA ILE A 499 -11.46 -21.43 41.57
C ILE A 499 -12.02 -22.35 42.67
N SER A 500 -11.25 -23.35 43.08
CA SER A 500 -11.66 -24.30 44.12
C SER A 500 -11.76 -23.62 45.48
N ALA A 501 -10.77 -22.80 45.85
CA ALA A 501 -10.77 -22.03 47.10
C ALA A 501 -11.97 -21.06 47.19
N ILE A 502 -12.21 -20.28 46.13
CA ILE A 502 -13.37 -19.37 46.07
C ILE A 502 -14.69 -20.16 46.17
N THR A 503 -14.75 -21.35 45.58
CA THR A 503 -15.94 -22.20 45.66
C THR A 503 -16.22 -22.71 47.07
N GLU A 504 -15.17 -23.02 47.85
CA GLU A 504 -15.29 -23.40 49.26
C GLU A 504 -15.75 -22.21 50.11
N GLU A 505 -15.16 -21.02 49.92
CA GLU A 505 -15.55 -19.80 50.63
C GLU A 505 -17.00 -19.39 50.36
N LEU A 506 -17.50 -19.58 49.13
CA LEU A 506 -18.89 -19.28 48.76
C LEU A 506 -19.96 -20.20 49.39
N GLN A 507 -19.55 -21.27 50.08
CA GLN A 507 -20.47 -22.11 50.86
C GLN A 507 -20.92 -21.43 52.16
N ASP A 508 -20.13 -20.50 52.69
CA ASP A 508 -20.49 -19.70 53.85
C ASP A 508 -21.54 -18.64 53.43
N PRO A 509 -22.75 -18.62 54.05
CA PRO A 509 -23.78 -17.63 53.76
C PRO A 509 -23.34 -16.18 54.00
N GLU A 510 -22.32 -15.95 54.83
CA GLU A 510 -21.79 -14.62 55.15
C GLU A 510 -20.79 -14.10 54.10
N THR A 511 -20.33 -14.95 53.18
CA THR A 511 -19.37 -14.56 52.14
C THR A 511 -19.99 -13.59 51.13
N GLU A 512 -19.29 -12.50 50.84
CA GLU A 512 -19.71 -11.48 49.87
C GLU A 512 -19.86 -12.11 48.48
N ARG A 513 -21.10 -12.11 47.96
CA ARG A 513 -21.45 -12.85 46.74
C ARG A 513 -20.71 -12.32 45.51
N GLU A 514 -20.24 -11.07 45.54
CA GLU A 514 -19.41 -10.41 44.53
C GLU A 514 -18.14 -11.21 44.16
N MET A 515 -17.66 -12.13 45.01
CA MET A 515 -16.59 -13.07 44.68
C MET A 515 -16.93 -14.01 43.50
N LEU A 516 -18.22 -14.20 43.19
CA LEU A 516 -18.67 -14.90 41.99
C LEU A 516 -18.20 -14.21 40.70
N ILE A 517 -18.00 -12.88 40.70
CA ILE A 517 -17.44 -12.17 39.54
C ILE A 517 -16.00 -12.62 39.30
N THR A 518 -15.21 -12.75 40.38
CA THR A 518 -13.85 -13.27 40.32
C THR A 518 -13.83 -14.69 39.77
N ARG A 519 -14.65 -15.59 40.35
CA ARG A 519 -14.71 -16.98 39.89
C ARG A 519 -15.19 -17.10 38.45
N GLY A 520 -16.19 -16.32 38.06
CA GLY A 520 -16.71 -16.26 36.70
C GLY A 520 -15.65 -15.80 35.70
N SER A 521 -14.81 -14.81 36.04
CA SER A 521 -13.70 -14.35 35.19
C SER A 521 -12.62 -15.43 35.02
N LEU A 522 -12.28 -16.14 36.11
CA LEU A 522 -11.35 -17.27 36.06
C LEU A 522 -11.90 -18.42 35.21
N TYR A 523 -13.20 -18.75 35.32
CA TYR A 523 -13.86 -19.72 34.45
C TYR A 523 -13.85 -19.29 32.98
N SER A 524 -14.12 -18.01 32.70
CA SER A 524 -14.07 -17.47 31.33
C SER A 524 -12.67 -17.61 30.74
N THR A 525 -11.63 -17.31 31.53
CA THR A 525 -10.21 -17.45 31.13
C THR A 525 -9.84 -18.92 30.88
N SER A 526 -10.45 -19.86 31.61
CA SER A 526 -10.26 -21.30 31.39
C SER A 526 -11.16 -21.89 30.29
N MET A 527 -11.79 -21.05 29.47
CA MET A 527 -12.77 -21.42 28.44
C MET A 527 -14.00 -22.19 28.97
N ASN A 528 -14.26 -22.15 30.28
CA ASN A 528 -15.43 -22.75 30.91
C ASN A 528 -16.58 -21.73 30.96
N TYR A 529 -17.06 -21.33 29.79
CA TYR A 529 -18.03 -20.26 29.66
C TYR A 529 -19.39 -20.59 30.28
N SER A 530 -19.80 -21.86 30.33
CA SER A 530 -21.05 -22.28 30.96
C SER A 530 -21.07 -21.95 32.46
N ASN A 531 -19.99 -22.24 33.17
CA ASN A 531 -19.88 -21.93 34.59
C ASN A 531 -19.68 -20.42 34.82
N ALA A 532 -18.92 -19.75 33.96
CA ALA A 532 -18.79 -18.29 34.02
C ALA A 532 -20.15 -17.60 33.88
N MET A 533 -20.96 -18.01 32.90
CA MET A 533 -22.32 -17.51 32.70
C MET A 533 -23.23 -17.78 33.90
N ALA A 534 -23.12 -18.95 34.54
CA ALA A 534 -23.89 -19.27 35.73
C ALA A 534 -23.57 -18.32 36.89
N ASP A 535 -22.29 -18.04 37.12
CA ASP A 535 -21.83 -17.11 38.16
C ASP A 535 -22.32 -15.68 37.91
N TYR A 536 -22.18 -15.17 36.68
CA TYR A 536 -22.68 -13.83 36.35
C TYR A 536 -24.20 -13.72 36.44
N ASN A 537 -24.94 -14.75 36.01
CA ASN A 537 -26.39 -14.76 36.14
C ASN A 537 -26.84 -14.76 37.60
N GLU A 538 -26.12 -15.44 38.49
CA GLU A 538 -26.46 -15.45 39.92
C GLU A 538 -26.26 -14.07 40.57
N ILE A 539 -25.17 -13.37 40.23
CA ILE A 539 -24.98 -11.97 40.64
C ILE A 539 -26.14 -11.11 40.15
N LEU A 540 -26.50 -11.22 38.88
CA LEU A 540 -27.50 -10.35 38.26
C LEU A 540 -28.94 -10.65 38.71
N LYS A 541 -29.21 -11.80 39.34
CA LYS A 541 -30.48 -12.05 40.03
C LYS A 541 -30.63 -11.22 41.29
N SER A 542 -29.54 -11.04 42.03
CA SER A 542 -29.52 -10.33 43.32
C SER A 542 -29.22 -8.84 43.17
N ASN A 543 -28.34 -8.49 42.23
CA ASN A 543 -27.95 -7.14 41.87
C ASN A 543 -27.96 -6.97 40.34
N PRO A 544 -29.13 -6.67 39.73
CA PRO A 544 -29.28 -6.52 38.28
C PRO A 544 -28.45 -5.39 37.67
N ASP A 545 -28.04 -4.41 38.50
CA ASP A 545 -27.34 -3.20 38.07
C ASP A 545 -25.81 -3.30 38.26
N ASN A 546 -25.30 -4.51 38.49
CA ASN A 546 -23.86 -4.72 38.63
C ASN A 546 -23.17 -4.60 37.25
N VAL A 547 -22.58 -3.43 37.00
CA VAL A 547 -21.90 -3.10 35.74
C VAL A 547 -20.78 -4.09 35.38
N VAL A 548 -19.98 -4.51 36.37
CA VAL A 548 -18.86 -5.44 36.17
C VAL A 548 -19.35 -6.81 35.71
N ALA A 549 -20.40 -7.33 36.35
CA ALA A 549 -21.01 -8.61 35.99
C ALA A 549 -21.71 -8.56 34.62
N LEU A 550 -22.44 -7.47 34.32
CA LEU A 550 -23.09 -7.28 33.01
C LEU A 550 -22.05 -7.25 31.88
N PHE A 551 -20.99 -6.46 32.03
CA PHE A 551 -19.96 -6.31 31.01
C PHE A 551 -19.22 -7.64 30.75
N ASN A 552 -18.81 -8.34 31.80
CA ASN A 552 -18.15 -9.64 31.64
C ASN A 552 -19.09 -10.73 31.12
N ARG A 553 -20.39 -10.68 31.44
CA ARG A 553 -21.38 -11.59 30.84
C ARG A 553 -21.51 -11.36 29.34
N ALA A 554 -21.56 -10.10 28.90
CA ALA A 554 -21.57 -9.74 27.50
C ALA A 554 -20.31 -10.25 26.78
N TYR A 555 -19.13 -10.03 27.39
CA TYR A 555 -17.85 -10.53 26.89
C TYR A 555 -17.84 -12.06 26.75
N THR A 556 -18.25 -12.79 27.80
CA THR A 556 -18.30 -14.25 27.77
C THR A 556 -19.29 -14.77 26.71
N ARG A 557 -20.45 -14.14 26.55
CA ARG A 557 -21.39 -14.48 25.46
C ARG A 557 -20.77 -14.27 24.08
N HIS A 558 -20.02 -13.19 23.89
CA HIS A 558 -19.29 -12.95 22.63
C HIS A 558 -18.27 -14.05 22.35
N LYS A 559 -17.49 -14.47 23.35
CA LYS A 559 -16.54 -15.58 23.22
C LYS A 559 -17.21 -16.92 22.89
N MET A 560 -18.38 -17.19 23.47
CA MET A 560 -19.18 -18.36 23.09
C MET A 560 -19.62 -18.31 21.62
N VAL A 561 -20.07 -17.15 21.14
CA VAL A 561 -20.43 -16.91 19.73
C VAL A 561 -19.23 -17.14 18.80
N GLU A 562 -18.06 -16.61 19.14
CA GLU A 562 -16.82 -16.77 18.39
C GLU A 562 -16.45 -18.26 18.22
N ILE A 563 -16.55 -19.05 19.29
CA ILE A 563 -16.26 -20.49 19.26
C ILE A 563 -17.30 -21.25 18.42
N ILE A 564 -18.59 -20.92 18.55
CA ILE A 564 -19.64 -21.57 17.77
C ILE A 564 -19.38 -21.35 16.27
N LYS A 565 -19.03 -20.12 15.87
CA LYS A 565 -18.67 -19.82 14.48
C LYS A 565 -17.44 -20.59 13.99
N ALA A 566 -16.37 -20.60 14.78
CA ALA A 566 -15.15 -21.32 14.41
C ALA A 566 -15.42 -22.82 14.20
N LEU A 567 -16.25 -23.43 15.05
CA LEU A 567 -16.68 -24.82 14.89
C LEU A 567 -17.54 -25.02 13.63
N GLU A 568 -18.44 -24.08 13.31
CA GLU A 568 -19.25 -24.13 12.09
C GLU A 568 -18.39 -24.04 10.83
N GLU A 569 -17.39 -23.14 10.81
CA GLU A 569 -16.44 -22.99 9.70
C GLU A 569 -15.60 -24.26 9.49
N GLU A 570 -15.08 -24.87 10.57
CA GLU A 570 -14.36 -26.15 10.49
C GLU A 570 -15.22 -27.30 9.94
N THR A 571 -16.52 -27.32 10.26
CA THR A 571 -17.44 -28.34 9.74
C THR A 571 -17.83 -28.13 8.27
N GLN A 572 -17.65 -26.92 7.74
CA GLN A 572 -18.00 -26.55 6.36
C GLN A 572 -16.80 -26.55 5.40
N ALA A 573 -15.56 -26.55 5.91
CA ALA A 573 -14.36 -26.59 5.08
C ALA A 573 -14.21 -27.93 4.32
N PRO A 574 -14.11 -27.93 2.97
CA PRO A 574 -13.84 -29.14 2.21
C PRO A 574 -12.36 -29.53 2.35
N ASN A 575 -12.08 -30.58 3.13
CA ASN A 575 -10.81 -31.34 3.20
C ASN A 575 -9.62 -30.72 2.43
N SER A 576 -8.96 -29.72 3.00
CA SER A 576 -7.65 -29.27 2.53
C SER A 576 -6.56 -29.89 3.41
N VAL A 577 -6.00 -30.97 2.88
CA VAL A 577 -4.69 -31.60 3.12
C VAL A 577 -3.80 -30.98 4.22
N MET A 578 -3.55 -31.77 5.27
CA MET A 578 -2.28 -31.74 6.03
C MET A 578 -1.72 -33.16 6.11
N LEU A 579 -0.44 -33.29 5.76
CA LEU A 579 0.34 -34.53 5.82
C LEU A 579 0.47 -35.04 7.26
N SER A 580 -0.08 -36.22 7.56
CA SER A 580 0.57 -37.20 8.44
C SER A 580 -0.17 -38.55 8.48
N GLY A 581 0.48 -39.60 7.96
CA GLY A 581 0.43 -41.01 8.40
C GLY A 581 -0.93 -41.77 8.43
N PRO A 582 -1.01 -43.01 7.89
CA PRO A 582 -2.25 -43.77 7.90
C PRO A 582 -2.52 -44.38 9.28
N ILE A 583 -3.45 -43.82 10.04
CA ILE A 583 -4.07 -44.51 11.19
C ILE A 583 -5.43 -45.04 10.76
N LYS A 584 -5.52 -46.37 10.61
CA LYS A 584 -6.79 -47.09 10.43
C LYS A 584 -7.52 -47.16 11.77
N THR A 585 -8.67 -46.50 11.91
CA THR A 585 -9.66 -46.81 12.94
C THR A 585 -11.05 -46.95 12.34
N LYS A 586 -11.78 -47.94 12.86
CA LYS A 586 -13.02 -48.51 12.33
C LYS A 586 -14.18 -47.51 12.35
N SER A 587 -14.95 -47.51 11.27
CA SER A 587 -16.23 -46.84 11.10
C SER A 587 -17.23 -47.21 12.21
N THR A 588 -17.64 -46.22 13.00
CA THR A 588 -18.90 -46.25 13.75
C THR A 588 -19.98 -45.48 12.98
N PRO A 589 -21.28 -45.80 13.16
CA PRO A 589 -22.34 -45.29 12.30
C PRO A 589 -22.54 -43.80 12.47
N LYS A 590 -22.67 -43.09 11.33
CA LYS A 590 -23.07 -41.68 11.24
C LYS A 590 -24.38 -41.46 12.00
N VAL A 591 -24.31 -40.86 13.18
CA VAL A 591 -25.42 -40.08 13.71
C VAL A 591 -25.45 -38.80 12.88
N GLN A 592 -26.53 -38.60 12.11
CA GLN A 592 -26.75 -37.33 11.45
C GLN A 592 -26.85 -36.25 12.54
N PRO A 593 -25.99 -35.20 12.53
CA PRO A 593 -26.21 -34.10 13.44
C PRO A 593 -27.55 -33.47 13.05
N ALA A 594 -28.46 -33.39 14.02
CA ALA A 594 -29.66 -32.60 13.88
C ALA A 594 -29.24 -31.19 13.46
N LYS A 595 -29.91 -30.60 12.46
CA LYS A 595 -29.80 -29.18 12.15
C LYS A 595 -30.37 -28.37 13.32
N THR A 596 -29.61 -28.23 14.40
CA THR A 596 -29.80 -27.14 15.34
C THR A 596 -29.25 -25.90 14.66
N SER A 597 -30.13 -25.09 14.06
CA SER A 597 -29.80 -23.71 13.77
C SER A 597 -29.51 -23.04 15.13
N HIS A 598 -28.24 -22.94 15.50
CA HIS A 598 -27.86 -22.13 16.65
C HIS A 598 -28.10 -20.68 16.24
N ILE A 599 -29.15 -20.07 16.79
CA ILE A 599 -29.37 -18.64 16.65
C ILE A 599 -28.20 -17.99 17.41
N LEU A 600 -27.27 -17.38 16.69
CA LEU A 600 -26.23 -16.55 17.26
C LEU A 600 -26.90 -15.31 17.87
N ASP A 601 -27.23 -15.38 19.15
CA ASP A 601 -28.01 -14.35 19.86
C ASP A 601 -27.14 -13.14 20.24
N TYR A 602 -26.67 -12.40 19.22
CA TYR A 602 -26.02 -11.10 19.42
C TYR A 602 -26.88 -10.11 20.22
N GLU A 603 -28.21 -10.24 20.15
CA GLU A 603 -29.17 -9.44 20.91
C GLU A 603 -28.95 -9.54 22.42
N LEU A 604 -28.60 -10.73 22.93
CA LEU A 604 -28.32 -10.91 24.35
C LEU A 604 -27.03 -10.20 24.76
N ILE A 605 -26.04 -10.11 23.86
CA ILE A 605 -24.81 -9.36 24.11
C ILE A 605 -25.13 -7.87 24.12
N ILE A 606 -25.87 -7.38 23.12
CA ILE A 606 -26.27 -5.98 23.00
C ILE A 606 -27.13 -5.53 24.18
N ASN A 607 -28.05 -6.36 24.68
CA ASN A 607 -28.88 -6.02 25.84
C ASN A 607 -28.06 -5.79 27.11
N ASP A 608 -27.04 -6.63 27.36
CA ASP A 608 -26.14 -6.44 28.49
C ASP A 608 -25.32 -5.16 28.34
N LEU A 609 -24.80 -4.89 27.14
CA LEU A 609 -24.02 -3.69 26.84
C LEU A 609 -24.87 -2.41 26.91
N ASN A 610 -26.11 -2.45 26.43
CA ASN A 610 -27.07 -1.35 26.59
C ASN A 610 -27.31 -1.04 28.06
N ARG A 611 -27.49 -2.07 28.89
CA ARG A 611 -27.68 -1.88 30.33
C ARG A 611 -26.44 -1.29 30.98
N VAL A 612 -25.23 -1.73 30.59
CA VAL A 612 -23.97 -1.10 31.05
C VAL A 612 -23.91 0.38 30.67
N ILE A 613 -24.28 0.73 29.44
CA ILE A 613 -24.27 2.11 28.93
C ILE A 613 -25.30 2.97 29.68
N GLU A 614 -26.48 2.44 30.00
CA GLU A 614 -27.50 3.14 30.80
C GLU A 614 -27.00 3.45 32.22
N LEU A 615 -26.33 2.48 32.86
CA LEU A 615 -25.86 2.59 34.24
C LEU A 615 -24.57 3.41 34.35
N SER A 616 -23.67 3.28 33.38
CA SER A 616 -22.41 4.01 33.31
C SER A 616 -22.19 4.55 31.90
N PRO A 617 -22.80 5.71 31.55
CA PRO A 617 -22.68 6.31 30.21
C PRO A 617 -21.26 6.68 29.79
N GLY A 618 -20.33 6.76 30.75
CA GLY A 618 -18.91 7.04 30.52
C GLY A 618 -18.03 5.80 30.33
N PHE A 619 -18.61 4.59 30.26
CA PHE A 619 -17.87 3.34 30.09
C PHE A 619 -17.61 3.07 28.60
N GLU A 620 -16.51 3.59 28.06
CA GLU A 620 -16.24 3.58 26.60
C GLU A 620 -16.16 2.17 25.99
N PHE A 621 -15.71 1.18 26.78
CA PHE A 621 -15.53 -0.19 26.32
C PHE A 621 -16.87 -0.88 25.99
N ALA A 622 -17.97 -0.43 26.60
CA ALA A 622 -19.30 -0.97 26.30
C ALA A 622 -19.78 -0.51 24.92
N TYR A 623 -19.56 0.76 24.57
CA TYR A 623 -19.81 1.27 23.22
C TYR A 623 -18.92 0.56 22.20
N TYR A 624 -17.61 0.45 22.47
CA TYR A 624 -16.69 -0.25 21.57
C TYR A 624 -17.07 -1.72 21.34
N ASN A 625 -17.39 -2.46 22.40
CA ASN A 625 -17.83 -3.86 22.25
C ASN A 625 -19.17 -3.95 21.50
N ARG A 626 -20.10 -3.03 21.75
CA ARG A 626 -21.41 -2.99 21.06
C ARG A 626 -21.20 -2.70 19.57
N ALA A 627 -20.29 -1.79 19.24
CA ALA A 627 -19.94 -1.45 17.87
C ALA A 627 -19.44 -2.66 17.07
N ILE A 628 -18.55 -3.47 17.65
CA ILE A 628 -18.07 -4.71 17.01
C ILE A 628 -19.23 -5.67 16.77
N VAL A 629 -20.09 -5.88 17.78
CA VAL A 629 -21.24 -6.78 17.67
C VAL A 629 -22.23 -6.29 16.60
N GLU A 630 -22.48 -4.99 16.51
CA GLU A 630 -23.31 -4.40 15.46
C GLU A 630 -22.67 -4.57 14.07
N CYS A 631 -21.34 -4.40 13.94
CA CYS A 631 -20.63 -4.69 12.70
C CYS A 631 -20.76 -6.17 12.30
N LEU A 632 -20.67 -7.10 13.25
CA LEU A 632 -20.88 -8.54 13.00
C LEU A 632 -22.32 -8.86 12.57
N LYS A 633 -23.30 -8.07 13.03
CA LYS A 633 -24.69 -8.11 12.56
C LYS A 633 -24.92 -7.40 11.21
N ARG A 634 -23.87 -6.85 10.60
CA ARG A 634 -23.92 -6.01 9.39
C ARG A 634 -24.65 -4.67 9.58
N ASN A 635 -24.79 -4.21 10.82
CA ASN A 635 -25.34 -2.89 11.16
C ASN A 635 -24.22 -1.86 11.34
N PHE A 636 -23.49 -1.60 10.24
CA PHE A 636 -22.27 -0.79 10.26
C PHE A 636 -22.48 0.66 10.69
N LEU A 637 -23.64 1.25 10.38
CA LEU A 637 -23.95 2.63 10.75
C LEU A 637 -24.04 2.81 12.27
N GLN A 638 -24.73 1.90 12.96
CA GLN A 638 -24.77 1.90 14.43
C GLN A 638 -23.37 1.64 15.00
N GLY A 639 -22.62 0.72 14.39
CA GLY A 639 -21.23 0.47 14.78
C GLY A 639 -20.35 1.71 14.69
N LEU A 640 -20.46 2.51 13.63
CA LEU A 640 -19.73 3.77 13.48
C LEU A 640 -20.10 4.81 14.54
N GLU A 641 -21.38 4.93 14.88
CA GLU A 641 -21.85 5.82 15.94
C GLU A 641 -21.25 5.43 17.29
N ASP A 642 -21.27 4.13 17.60
CA ASP A 642 -20.74 3.60 18.85
C ASP A 642 -19.22 3.73 18.95
N PHE A 643 -18.47 3.43 17.87
CA PHE A 643 -17.04 3.69 17.84
C PHE A 643 -16.73 5.18 18.02
N THR A 644 -17.51 6.06 17.39
CA THR A 644 -17.37 7.50 17.56
C THR A 644 -17.62 7.90 19.00
N LYS A 645 -18.63 7.32 19.64
CA LYS A 645 -18.93 7.61 21.04
C LYS A 645 -17.82 7.13 21.98
N ALA A 646 -17.24 5.95 21.71
CA ALA A 646 -16.09 5.44 22.46
C ALA A 646 -14.88 6.38 22.34
N ILE A 647 -14.61 6.92 21.15
CA ILE A 647 -13.52 7.88 20.89
C ILE A 647 -13.78 9.24 21.57
N GLU A 648 -15.03 9.72 21.58
CA GLU A 648 -15.39 10.95 22.30
C GLU A 648 -15.11 10.85 23.79
N LEU A 649 -15.41 9.69 24.39
CA LEU A 649 -15.15 9.40 25.80
C LEU A 649 -13.64 9.23 26.07
N ASN A 650 -12.93 8.59 25.15
CA ASN A 650 -11.50 8.34 25.25
C ASN A 650 -10.76 8.67 23.93
N PRO A 651 -10.21 9.89 23.80
CA PRO A 651 -9.48 10.31 22.60
C PRO A 651 -8.16 9.56 22.33
N GLU A 652 -7.67 8.77 23.29
CA GLU A 652 -6.48 7.90 23.13
C GLU A 652 -6.87 6.42 22.87
N PHE A 653 -8.13 6.14 22.51
CA PHE A 653 -8.63 4.79 22.27
C PHE A 653 -8.25 4.24 20.87
N ALA A 654 -7.04 3.71 20.76
CA ALA A 654 -6.45 3.24 19.50
C ALA A 654 -7.33 2.25 18.72
N GLU A 655 -7.89 1.25 19.40
CA GLU A 655 -8.72 0.21 18.76
C GLU A 655 -10.00 0.77 18.17
N ALA A 656 -10.63 1.73 18.85
CA ALA A 656 -11.84 2.33 18.35
C ALA A 656 -11.56 3.08 17.05
N PHE A 657 -10.44 3.82 16.96
CA PHE A 657 -9.97 4.38 15.70
C PHE A 657 -9.70 3.31 14.64
N PHE A 658 -8.98 2.24 15.01
CA PHE A 658 -8.65 1.18 14.06
C PHE A 658 -9.90 0.53 13.46
N ASN A 659 -10.82 0.08 14.32
CA ASN A 659 -12.03 -0.60 13.89
C ASN A 659 -12.98 0.33 13.14
N ARG A 660 -13.15 1.59 13.60
CA ARG A 660 -13.94 2.59 12.86
C ARG A 660 -13.35 2.86 11.48
N GLY A 661 -12.02 2.94 11.38
CA GLY A 661 -11.31 3.12 10.13
C GLY A 661 -11.55 1.97 9.14
N LEU A 662 -11.48 0.72 9.61
CA LEU A 662 -11.81 -0.45 8.79
C LEU A 662 -13.27 -0.48 8.36
N THR A 663 -14.20 -0.16 9.28
CA THR A 663 -15.63 -0.07 8.94
C THR A 663 -15.90 1.01 7.90
N ARG A 664 -15.21 2.16 7.98
CA ARG A 664 -15.31 3.23 6.97
C ARG A 664 -14.79 2.80 5.61
N ILE A 665 -13.63 2.14 5.55
CA ILE A 665 -13.10 1.57 4.30
C ILE A 665 -14.10 0.58 3.70
N TYR A 666 -14.67 -0.31 4.51
CA TYR A 666 -15.70 -1.25 4.05
C TYR A 666 -16.92 -0.54 3.45
N LEU A 667 -17.29 0.62 4.00
CA LEU A 667 -18.36 1.48 3.50
C LEU A 667 -17.93 2.41 2.35
N LYS A 668 -16.76 2.19 1.75
CA LYS A 668 -16.18 3.00 0.67
C LYS A 668 -15.90 4.46 1.06
N GLN A 669 -15.65 4.71 2.34
CA GLN A 669 -15.23 6.00 2.89
C GLN A 669 -13.72 5.99 3.19
N GLU A 670 -12.91 5.75 2.15
CA GLU A 670 -11.47 5.47 2.29
C GLU A 670 -10.67 6.63 2.89
N SER A 671 -10.97 7.88 2.52
CA SER A 671 -10.29 9.06 3.07
C SER A 671 -10.52 9.19 4.59
N GLU A 672 -11.78 9.08 5.04
CA GLU A 672 -12.09 9.12 6.48
C GLU A 672 -11.52 7.91 7.22
N GLY A 673 -11.58 6.73 6.58
CA GLY A 673 -11.06 5.49 7.15
C GLY A 673 -9.54 5.51 7.34
N THR A 674 -8.80 6.01 6.36
CA THR A 674 -7.34 6.15 6.45
C THR A 674 -6.90 7.20 7.46
N ASN A 675 -7.68 8.28 7.66
CA ASN A 675 -7.44 9.24 8.74
C ASN A 675 -7.58 8.60 10.14
N ASP A 676 -8.60 7.77 10.33
CA ASP A 676 -8.77 7.01 11.56
C ASP A 676 -7.63 6.01 11.78
N LEU A 677 -7.24 5.28 10.73
CA LEU A 677 -6.13 4.34 10.78
C LEU A 677 -4.80 5.02 11.06
N SER A 678 -4.56 6.21 10.49
CA SER A 678 -3.39 7.03 10.80
C SER A 678 -3.35 7.32 12.30
N LYS A 679 -4.49 7.71 12.87
CA LYS A 679 -4.60 7.96 14.31
C LYS A 679 -4.39 6.71 15.15
N ALA A 680 -4.93 5.57 14.73
CA ALA A 680 -4.69 4.28 15.39
C ALA A 680 -3.20 3.89 15.36
N GLY A 681 -2.53 4.11 14.23
CA GLY A 681 -1.10 3.91 14.05
C GLY A 681 -0.26 4.81 14.95
N GLU A 682 -0.62 6.09 15.10
CA GLU A 682 -0.01 6.98 16.09
C GLU A 682 -0.13 6.43 17.51
N LEU A 683 -1.31 5.91 17.87
CA LEU A 683 -1.63 5.45 19.22
C LEU A 683 -1.06 4.06 19.55
N GLY A 684 -0.56 3.33 18.55
CA GLY A 684 0.21 2.11 18.76
C GLY A 684 -0.22 0.89 17.93
N ILE A 685 -1.23 1.02 17.08
CA ILE A 685 -1.69 -0.08 16.21
C ILE A 685 -0.96 0.01 14.87
N TYR A 686 0.30 -0.42 14.84
CA TYR A 686 1.18 -0.25 13.67
C TYR A 686 0.73 -1.00 12.42
N LYS A 687 -0.09 -2.05 12.57
CA LYS A 687 -0.70 -2.73 11.42
C LYS A 687 -1.62 -1.80 10.61
N ALA A 688 -2.06 -0.67 11.18
CA ALA A 688 -2.85 0.34 10.48
C ALA A 688 -2.13 0.91 9.26
N TYR A 689 -0.81 1.10 9.31
CA TYR A 689 -0.04 1.62 8.17
C TYR A 689 -0.04 0.66 6.97
N ASN A 690 -0.13 -0.65 7.21
CA ASN A 690 -0.29 -1.64 6.13
C ASN A 690 -1.64 -1.48 5.42
N VAL A 691 -2.68 -1.07 6.15
CA VAL A 691 -4.01 -0.82 5.60
C VAL A 691 -4.02 0.49 4.83
N ILE A 692 -3.43 1.55 5.41
CA ILE A 692 -3.31 2.87 4.75
C ILE A 692 -2.56 2.73 3.43
N LYS A 693 -1.49 1.95 3.37
CA LYS A 693 -0.77 1.70 2.12
C LYS A 693 -1.64 1.09 1.02
N ARG A 694 -2.62 0.24 1.36
CA ARG A 694 -3.49 -0.42 0.38
C ARG A 694 -4.66 0.45 -0.07
N TYR A 695 -5.23 1.23 0.84
CA TYR A 695 -6.50 1.97 0.63
C TYR A 695 -6.33 3.49 0.66
N GLY A 696 -5.10 3.98 0.83
CA GLY A 696 -4.77 5.41 0.95
C GLY A 696 -4.06 6.00 -0.27
N SER A 697 -3.64 5.17 -1.22
CA SER A 697 -3.23 5.60 -2.56
C SER A 697 -4.46 5.68 -3.46
N GLU A 698 -4.67 6.81 -4.14
CA GLU A 698 -5.79 7.00 -5.09
C GLU A 698 -5.79 5.95 -6.23
N ASP A 699 -4.69 5.22 -6.42
CA ASP A 699 -4.57 4.07 -7.34
C ASP A 699 -5.42 2.85 -6.98
N ALA A 700 -5.97 2.76 -5.76
CA ALA A 700 -6.82 1.64 -5.35
C ALA A 700 -8.17 1.60 -6.10
N VAL A 701 -8.50 2.64 -6.86
CA VAL A 701 -9.73 2.71 -7.68
C VAL A 701 -9.61 1.92 -9.00
N ALA A 702 -8.43 1.37 -9.35
CA ALA A 702 -8.22 0.68 -10.63
C ALA A 702 -8.16 -0.86 -10.57
N ASP A 703 -8.28 -1.49 -9.39
CA ASP A 703 -8.28 -2.96 -9.28
C ASP A 703 -9.63 -3.49 -8.77
N GLU A 704 -10.64 -3.45 -9.64
CA GLU A 704 -11.95 -4.07 -9.42
C GLU A 704 -11.90 -5.62 -9.37
N SER A 705 -10.72 -6.26 -9.35
CA SER A 705 -10.58 -7.71 -9.51
C SER A 705 -10.39 -8.53 -8.22
N VAL A 706 -10.32 -7.93 -7.03
CA VAL A 706 -10.00 -8.66 -5.78
C VAL A 706 -11.09 -8.60 -4.69
N ALA A 707 -12.27 -8.02 -4.98
CA ALA A 707 -13.35 -7.90 -3.99
C ALA A 707 -14.40 -9.04 -3.99
N GLU A 708 -14.16 -10.15 -4.68
CA GLU A 708 -15.03 -11.34 -4.61
C GLU A 708 -14.23 -12.61 -4.29
N VAL A 709 -14.01 -12.87 -3.01
CA VAL A 709 -14.06 -14.24 -2.46
C VAL A 709 -14.74 -14.16 -1.08
N GLU A 710 -15.79 -14.96 -0.96
CA GLU A 710 -16.86 -14.99 0.07
C GLU A 710 -16.43 -14.97 1.54
#